data_AF-A0A3A3A5N3-F1
#
_entry.id   AF-A0A3A3A5N3-F1
#
_cell.length_a   1.000
_cell.length_b   1.000
_cell.length_c   1.000
_cell.angle_alpha   90.00
_cell.angle_beta   90.00
_cell.angle_gamma   90.00
#
_symmetry.space_group_name_H-M   'P 1'
#
loop_
_entity.id
_entity.type
_entity.pdbx_description
1 polymer ?
#
loop_
_entity_poly.entity_id
_entity_poly.type
_entity_poly.pdbx_seq_one_letter_code
_entity_poly.pdbx_strand_id
1 'polypeptide(L)'
;MERSSYYTLAEGCPYGNPGSSTQLRGTSGGGLGLFQDTQLFESLAHFSRERIPERVVHAKGAGAYGEFEATADCSDITSASFLSKAGKKTPLLLRISTVAHNAGGADTVRDIRGWAMKLYTDEGNLDWVFNDTPIFFIRDPNKFPSMNRSHKRHPRTHRLDANMFWDFHVGNPEGIHQLVQLFSDRGTPKSLRHINAYSGHTYKFVKADGSFKYVKIHIRTNLGSHNMTRDEAARIAGENPDYLLQDLYEAIEKGDYPTWNVYVQVMEPAEAETYRWNIFDMTKVWPHSDYPLRQIGRLTLNRNPRNYFTDIEQAAFSPSTMVPGFAPSADPVLQARLFSYPDAARYRVGVNYQQLPTNAAKAPVYCPFERDGAMRFDDNYGEDPSYVGSSIKPTKLYQDEIGNKMQSLSLLTGHEKWVGEVCFFESQMTDDDFVQPAALWKVIGREPGHQERFIGNVASSLKTVTYPEVRQKAYDLFSRVNKDLGKRIQQVTEMGTGRAHFDFIVVGGGTAGNTVAGRLAENPDVTVLVIEAGAGNPDQLEEITTPSNAMELRNSKHDWAYKSTIVKRDDYERVEKPNSRGKVLGGSSSLNYFTWVPGCKGTFDQWEEYGGKEWTWDPLVPYFRKSVTYHDDLKLYPESLHKLGSGGPIHISHAELLDDMTPFREAVIKAWQSKGGSITENIYDGEMNGLTHCCDSIYKGERSGSWLFLQGKPNVTVLSGTHSKRLIINEADNTCNGVTVIHPSGNESDYFAGREVILSQGVFETPKLLMLSGIGPARELEKHNIKTVVDSCHVGQNLIDHPGVPFVLRVKDGYGMDSAILRKGPKNDAIQAAYKKDRSGPLGSGLLELVGFPRIDQYLENDPAYRRAKAANGGRDIFSPQGQPHFELDFVCMFGQAFQWHYPTPRESDHLTVVVDLVRPISDPGEVTLRSTDPFEQPEINLNFFSNDLDIIAMREGIRFSYDVLMGEDFKHLIVGEYPWQMPLDSDEGMKLAVLDRCQTAFHPCGTARLSKNIGQGVVDPKLKVHNVKGLRVADASVMPIIPDCRIQNAVYMVAEKCADLVKADHKDLYR
;
A
#
# COMPACT_ATOMS: atom_id res chain seq x y z
N MET A 1 5.78 -60.73 26.37
CA MET A 1 6.44 -60.09 27.53
C MET A 1 6.52 -58.61 27.23
N GLU A 2 5.84 -57.75 27.99
CA GLU A 2 6.17 -56.33 28.00
C GLU A 2 7.65 -56.22 28.37
N ARG A 3 8.49 -55.71 27.47
CA ARG A 3 9.91 -55.52 27.76
C ARG A 3 10.01 -54.43 28.81
N SER A 4 10.36 -54.80 30.04
CA SER A 4 10.99 -53.89 30.99
C SER A 4 12.17 -53.23 30.27
N SER A 5 12.07 -51.93 30.01
CA SER A 5 13.12 -51.15 29.34
C SER A 5 13.98 -50.45 30.38
N TYR A 6 14.97 -51.17 30.91
CA TYR A 6 16.09 -50.57 31.63
C TYR A 6 17.14 -50.05 30.63
N TYR A 7 17.93 -49.06 31.03
CA TYR A 7 18.96 -48.46 30.18
C TYR A 7 20.09 -49.46 29.89
N THR A 8 20.57 -49.47 28.65
CA THR A 8 21.68 -50.33 28.20
C THR A 8 22.67 -49.54 27.34
N LEU A 9 23.89 -50.06 27.22
CA LEU A 9 24.80 -49.72 26.13
C LEU A 9 24.25 -50.22 24.79
N ALA A 10 24.87 -49.81 23.67
CA ALA A 10 24.37 -50.12 22.33
C ALA A 10 24.32 -51.63 22.02
N GLU A 11 25.19 -52.42 22.65
CA GLU A 11 25.23 -53.89 22.53
C GLU A 11 24.28 -54.62 23.52
N GLY A 12 23.46 -53.87 24.26
CA GLY A 12 22.44 -54.43 25.18
C GLY A 12 22.94 -54.69 26.61
N CYS A 13 24.17 -54.31 26.96
CA CYS A 13 24.69 -54.42 28.33
C CYS A 13 23.95 -53.47 29.28
N PRO A 14 23.28 -53.96 30.35
CA PRO A 14 22.61 -53.09 31.34
C PRO A 14 23.61 -52.15 32.00
N TYR A 15 23.23 -50.88 32.19
CA TYR A 15 24.09 -49.89 32.85
C TYR A 15 23.33 -49.09 33.91
N GLY A 16 23.98 -48.81 35.04
CA GLY A 16 23.31 -48.33 36.25
C GLY A 16 22.85 -46.87 36.20
N ASN A 17 23.54 -46.00 35.46
CA ASN A 17 23.21 -44.57 35.36
C ASN A 17 23.74 -43.93 34.06
N PRO A 18 22.90 -43.42 33.15
CA PRO A 18 23.36 -42.75 31.93
C PRO A 18 24.06 -41.41 32.17
N GLY A 19 23.91 -40.81 33.36
CA GLY A 19 24.53 -39.53 33.72
C GLY A 19 25.89 -39.64 34.43
N SER A 20 26.40 -40.85 34.68
CA SER A 20 27.69 -41.04 35.33
C SER A 20 28.84 -41.13 34.32
N SER A 21 30.03 -40.74 34.76
CA SER A 21 31.30 -41.12 34.14
C SER A 21 32.23 -41.76 35.17
N THR A 22 33.08 -42.67 34.72
CA THR A 22 34.06 -43.38 35.52
C THR A 22 35.23 -42.44 35.82
N GLN A 23 35.36 -42.07 37.09
CA GLN A 23 36.37 -41.11 37.53
C GLN A 23 37.05 -41.57 38.83
N LEU A 24 38.34 -41.28 38.96
CA LEU A 24 39.02 -41.24 40.25
C LEU A 24 38.77 -39.88 40.90
N ARG A 25 38.17 -39.84 42.11
CA ARG A 25 37.85 -38.60 42.83
C ARG A 25 38.61 -38.50 44.17
N GLY A 26 39.16 -37.32 44.45
CA GLY A 26 39.82 -37.01 45.73
C GLY A 26 38.92 -36.25 46.71
N THR A 27 39.35 -36.12 47.96
CA THR A 27 38.61 -35.46 49.06
C THR A 27 38.55 -33.92 48.95
N SER A 28 39.47 -33.30 48.20
CA SER A 28 39.59 -31.84 48.05
C SER A 28 38.83 -31.27 46.83
N GLY A 29 38.01 -32.08 46.14
CA GLY A 29 37.38 -31.69 44.88
C GLY A 29 38.25 -31.96 43.64
N GLY A 30 37.61 -32.13 42.47
CA GLY A 30 38.25 -32.58 41.21
C GLY A 30 38.17 -34.10 40.97
N GLY A 31 38.31 -34.51 39.70
CA GLY A 31 38.30 -35.93 39.30
C GLY A 31 39.05 -36.21 37.99
N LEU A 32 39.69 -37.37 37.88
CA LEU A 32 40.36 -37.86 36.67
C LEU A 32 39.47 -38.89 35.97
N GLY A 33 39.06 -38.61 34.73
CA GLY A 33 38.33 -39.58 33.90
C GLY A 33 39.20 -40.79 33.53
N LEU A 34 38.60 -41.97 33.46
CA LEU A 34 39.29 -43.20 33.07
C LEU A 34 38.92 -43.61 31.65
N PHE A 35 39.91 -44.01 30.85
CA PHE A 35 39.71 -44.45 29.45
C PHE A 35 38.86 -45.74 29.33
N GLN A 36 38.68 -46.48 30.42
CA GLN A 36 37.82 -47.68 30.42
C GLN A 36 36.32 -47.36 30.47
N ASP A 37 35.92 -46.08 30.47
CA ASP A 37 34.52 -45.67 30.46
C ASP A 37 33.87 -45.82 29.08
N THR A 38 33.47 -47.05 28.76
CA THR A 38 32.89 -47.40 27.46
C THR A 38 31.59 -46.64 27.18
N GLN A 39 30.76 -46.38 28.19
CA GLN A 39 29.53 -45.59 28.05
C GLN A 39 29.82 -44.18 27.53
N LEU A 40 30.77 -43.49 28.19
CA LEU A 40 31.12 -42.12 27.84
C LEU A 40 31.59 -42.05 26.39
N PHE A 41 32.48 -42.96 26.00
CA PHE A 41 33.03 -42.98 24.64
C PHE A 41 32.01 -43.37 23.58
N GLU A 42 31.17 -44.38 23.81
CA GLU A 42 30.11 -44.75 22.88
C GLU A 42 29.11 -43.60 22.67
N SER A 43 28.67 -42.96 23.76
CA SER A 43 27.71 -41.85 23.70
C SER A 43 28.27 -40.66 22.91
N LEU A 44 29.52 -40.25 23.17
CA LEU A 44 30.18 -39.15 22.47
C LEU A 44 30.49 -39.50 21.00
N ALA A 45 30.86 -40.77 20.74
CA ALA A 45 31.14 -41.24 19.39
C ALA A 45 29.87 -41.30 18.53
N HIS A 46 28.74 -41.72 19.10
CA HIS A 46 27.46 -41.75 18.41
C HIS A 46 26.97 -40.34 18.09
N PHE A 47 26.99 -39.42 19.08
CA PHE A 47 26.60 -38.02 18.91
C PHE A 47 27.32 -37.35 17.73
N SER A 48 28.63 -37.60 17.61
CA SER A 48 29.46 -37.06 16.51
C SER A 48 29.07 -37.56 15.11
N ARG A 49 28.27 -38.64 15.02
CA ARG A 49 27.91 -39.35 13.77
C ARG A 49 26.40 -39.34 13.48
N GLU A 50 25.62 -38.54 14.20
CA GLU A 50 24.17 -38.45 13.99
C GLU A 50 23.77 -37.79 12.66
N ARG A 51 24.62 -36.91 12.09
CA ARG A 51 24.28 -36.14 10.89
C ARG A 51 24.70 -36.87 9.61
N ILE A 52 23.78 -36.92 8.64
CA ILE A 52 24.05 -37.32 7.25
C ILE A 52 24.08 -36.07 6.36
N PRO A 53 24.62 -36.14 5.13
CA PRO A 53 24.51 -35.04 4.19
C PRO A 53 23.05 -34.60 4.02
N GLU A 54 22.80 -33.29 3.96
CA GLU A 54 21.47 -32.80 3.60
C GLU A 54 21.21 -33.05 2.10
N ARG A 55 19.95 -32.94 1.69
CA ARG A 55 19.62 -32.95 0.25
C ARG A 55 20.22 -31.71 -0.41
N VAL A 56 20.91 -31.89 -1.54
CA VAL A 56 21.59 -30.79 -2.27
C VAL A 56 20.61 -29.64 -2.63
N VAL A 57 19.38 -30.01 -2.93
CA VAL A 57 18.21 -29.13 -3.11
C VAL A 57 17.08 -29.70 -2.26
N HIS A 58 16.12 -28.87 -1.88
CA HIS A 58 14.99 -29.27 -1.05
C HIS A 58 15.37 -29.78 0.36
N ALA A 59 16.41 -29.21 0.97
CA ALA A 59 16.90 -29.63 2.28
C ALA A 59 15.88 -29.40 3.40
N LYS A 60 15.30 -28.19 3.49
CA LYS A 60 14.24 -27.86 4.45
C LYS A 60 12.89 -28.40 3.98
N GLY A 61 12.22 -29.20 4.80
CA GLY A 61 10.87 -29.67 4.47
C GLY A 61 10.10 -30.22 5.66
N ALA A 62 8.79 -30.33 5.48
CA ALA A 62 7.87 -31.00 6.37
C ALA A 62 7.34 -32.25 5.68
N GLY A 63 6.91 -33.24 6.43
CA GLY A 63 6.29 -34.42 5.84
C GLY A 63 5.40 -35.17 6.81
N ALA A 64 4.51 -35.96 6.24
CA ALA A 64 3.53 -36.74 6.97
C ALA A 64 3.10 -37.96 6.14
N TYR A 65 2.54 -38.94 6.84
CA TYR A 65 1.88 -40.09 6.23
C TYR A 65 0.40 -39.81 5.96
N GLY A 66 -0.14 -40.53 4.99
CA GLY A 66 -1.53 -40.41 4.59
C GLY A 66 -1.99 -41.54 3.69
N GLU A 67 -3.05 -41.26 2.94
CA GLU A 67 -3.61 -42.17 1.95
C GLU A 67 -4.07 -41.45 0.69
N PHE A 68 -3.86 -42.10 -0.44
CA PHE A 68 -4.48 -41.77 -1.72
C PHE A 68 -5.67 -42.70 -1.92
N GLU A 69 -6.82 -42.15 -2.29
CA GLU A 69 -8.03 -42.89 -2.62
C GLU A 69 -8.41 -42.61 -4.08
N ALA A 70 -8.49 -43.66 -4.91
CA ALA A 70 -8.96 -43.54 -6.28
C ALA A 70 -10.46 -43.15 -6.30
N THR A 71 -10.84 -42.11 -7.03
CA THR A 71 -12.24 -41.65 -7.11
C THR A 71 -13.02 -42.27 -8.26
N ALA A 72 -12.32 -42.87 -9.22
CA ALA A 72 -12.89 -43.53 -10.39
C ALA A 72 -11.99 -44.70 -10.81
N ASP A 73 -12.57 -45.66 -11.53
CA ASP A 73 -11.80 -46.62 -12.33
C ASP A 73 -11.15 -45.86 -13.51
N CYS A 74 -9.82 -45.97 -13.64
CA CYS A 74 -9.03 -45.32 -14.71
C CYS A 74 -8.43 -46.34 -15.69
N SER A 75 -8.98 -47.55 -15.76
CA SER A 75 -8.53 -48.63 -16.66
C SER A 75 -8.60 -48.25 -18.15
N ASP A 76 -9.41 -47.25 -18.50
CA ASP A 76 -9.52 -46.68 -19.84
C ASP A 76 -8.27 -45.92 -20.30
N ILE A 77 -7.41 -45.49 -19.37
CA ILE A 77 -6.18 -44.74 -19.66
C ILE A 77 -4.91 -45.37 -19.06
N THR A 78 -5.00 -46.20 -18.01
CA THR A 78 -3.82 -46.82 -17.36
C THR A 78 -4.12 -48.21 -16.81
N SER A 79 -3.11 -49.09 -16.76
CA SER A 79 -3.16 -50.36 -16.03
C SER A 79 -2.66 -50.26 -14.58
N ALA A 80 -2.34 -49.07 -14.09
CA ALA A 80 -1.77 -48.91 -12.75
C ALA A 80 -2.73 -49.38 -11.65
N SER A 81 -2.30 -50.38 -10.88
CA SER A 81 -3.16 -51.08 -9.93
C SER A 81 -3.83 -50.16 -8.90
N PHE A 82 -3.17 -49.09 -8.44
CA PHE A 82 -3.74 -48.14 -7.47
C PHE A 82 -4.93 -47.33 -8.01
N LEU A 83 -5.15 -47.31 -9.33
CA LEU A 83 -6.26 -46.63 -10.01
C LEU A 83 -7.29 -47.59 -10.63
N SER A 84 -7.17 -48.89 -10.37
CA SER A 84 -7.98 -49.95 -11.01
C SER A 84 -9.45 -49.98 -10.58
N LYS A 85 -9.83 -49.30 -9.50
CA LYS A 85 -11.21 -49.21 -9.03
C LYS A 85 -11.42 -48.00 -8.12
N ALA A 86 -12.62 -47.41 -8.16
CA ALA A 86 -13.02 -46.39 -7.21
C ALA A 86 -12.99 -46.92 -5.76
N GLY A 87 -12.61 -46.05 -4.81
CA GLY A 87 -12.48 -46.37 -3.38
C GLY A 87 -11.21 -47.15 -3.02
N LYS A 88 -10.35 -47.53 -3.97
CA LYS A 88 -9.07 -48.19 -3.64
C LYS A 88 -8.17 -47.20 -2.92
N LYS A 89 -7.78 -47.56 -1.69
CA LYS A 89 -6.86 -46.78 -0.85
C LYS A 89 -5.44 -47.29 -0.98
N THR A 90 -4.49 -46.36 -1.01
CA THR A 90 -3.05 -46.65 -1.10
C THR A 90 -2.32 -45.79 -0.07
N PRO A 91 -1.64 -46.40 0.92
CA PRO A 91 -0.85 -45.65 1.89
C PRO A 91 0.24 -44.84 1.20
N LEU A 92 0.60 -43.70 1.78
CA LEU A 92 1.69 -42.89 1.25
C LEU A 92 2.46 -42.14 2.32
N LEU A 93 3.64 -41.68 1.91
CA LEU A 93 4.45 -40.67 2.59
C LEU A 93 4.56 -39.45 1.67
N LEU A 94 4.23 -38.26 2.20
CA LEU A 94 4.43 -36.99 1.51
C LEU A 94 5.49 -36.16 2.23
N ARG A 95 6.37 -35.53 1.46
CA ARG A 95 7.31 -34.51 1.91
C ARG A 95 7.18 -33.25 1.05
N ILE A 96 6.94 -32.12 1.69
CA ILE A 96 6.85 -30.80 1.07
C ILE A 96 8.01 -29.94 1.56
N SER A 97 8.67 -29.20 0.68
CA SER A 97 9.96 -28.55 0.99
C SER A 97 10.16 -27.22 0.28
N THR A 98 11.03 -26.34 0.78
CA THR A 98 11.61 -25.27 -0.07
C THR A 98 12.60 -25.88 -1.07
N VAL A 99 13.41 -25.10 -1.82
CA VAL A 99 14.37 -25.65 -2.79
C VAL A 99 15.79 -25.21 -2.49
N ALA A 100 16.04 -23.90 -2.48
CA ALA A 100 17.38 -23.34 -2.48
C ALA A 100 18.04 -23.40 -1.09
N HIS A 101 17.25 -23.30 -0.03
CA HIS A 101 17.75 -23.17 1.33
C HIS A 101 18.22 -24.51 1.91
N ASN A 102 19.19 -24.42 2.83
CA ASN A 102 19.74 -25.57 3.58
C ASN A 102 18.74 -26.02 4.66
N ALA A 103 18.99 -27.14 5.34
CA ALA A 103 18.05 -27.76 6.29
C ALA A 103 17.62 -26.83 7.44
N GLY A 104 18.47 -25.87 7.84
CA GLY A 104 18.18 -24.85 8.86
C GLY A 104 17.57 -23.54 8.34
N GLY A 105 17.22 -23.45 7.05
CA GLY A 105 16.56 -22.26 6.49
C GLY A 105 15.12 -22.08 6.98
N ALA A 106 14.58 -20.87 6.83
CA ALA A 106 13.18 -20.58 7.10
C ALA A 106 12.27 -21.14 6.00
N ASP A 107 11.09 -21.65 6.35
CA ASP A 107 10.15 -22.26 5.40
C ASP A 107 9.23 -21.24 4.69
N THR A 108 9.10 -20.03 5.22
CA THR A 108 8.27 -18.94 4.65
C THR A 108 8.97 -18.12 3.55
N VAL A 109 10.24 -18.39 3.27
CA VAL A 109 11.02 -17.67 2.23
C VAL A 109 10.38 -17.79 0.85
N ARG A 110 10.57 -16.77 0.00
CA ARG A 110 10.13 -16.83 -1.40
C ARG A 110 10.94 -17.88 -2.16
N ASP A 111 10.28 -18.97 -2.54
CA ASP A 111 10.90 -20.12 -3.19
C ASP A 111 9.81 -20.97 -3.88
N ILE A 112 10.21 -21.96 -4.69
CA ILE A 112 9.31 -23.04 -5.09
C ILE A 112 9.10 -23.95 -3.88
N ARG A 113 7.93 -24.61 -3.79
CA ARG A 113 7.73 -25.73 -2.87
C ARG A 113 7.82 -27.06 -3.61
N GLY A 114 8.84 -27.85 -3.28
CA GLY A 114 8.95 -29.24 -3.72
C GLY A 114 7.86 -30.10 -3.12
N TRP A 115 7.32 -31.02 -3.91
CA TRP A 115 6.26 -31.97 -3.53
C TRP A 115 6.71 -33.39 -3.87
N ALA A 116 7.21 -34.14 -2.89
CA ALA A 116 7.70 -35.50 -3.09
C ALA A 116 6.83 -36.50 -2.35
N MET A 117 6.12 -37.36 -3.09
CA MET A 117 5.17 -38.33 -2.55
C MET A 117 5.56 -39.74 -2.97
N LYS A 118 5.54 -40.69 -2.03
CA LYS A 118 5.74 -42.12 -2.25
C LYS A 118 4.44 -42.85 -1.95
N LEU A 119 3.82 -43.43 -2.97
CA LEU A 119 2.68 -44.32 -2.82
C LEU A 119 3.18 -45.76 -2.65
N TYR A 120 2.80 -46.40 -1.55
CA TYR A 120 3.10 -47.80 -1.29
C TYR A 120 2.04 -48.68 -1.93
N THR A 121 2.13 -48.87 -3.25
CA THR A 121 1.16 -49.67 -4.01
C THR A 121 1.35 -51.18 -3.76
N ASP A 122 0.39 -51.97 -4.19
CA ASP A 122 0.47 -53.44 -4.16
C ASP A 122 1.39 -54.02 -5.27
N GLU A 123 1.90 -53.19 -6.17
CA GLU A 123 2.84 -53.56 -7.25
C GLU A 123 4.21 -52.87 -7.11
N GLY A 124 4.53 -52.40 -5.91
CA GLY A 124 5.77 -51.69 -5.60
C GLY A 124 5.54 -50.22 -5.23
N ASN A 125 6.62 -49.48 -5.03
CA ASN A 125 6.52 -48.05 -4.74
C ASN A 125 6.35 -47.25 -6.04
N LEU A 126 5.49 -46.23 -6.01
CA LEU A 126 5.40 -45.21 -7.05
C LEU A 126 5.70 -43.85 -6.43
N ASP A 127 6.68 -43.13 -6.98
CA ASP A 127 7.05 -41.81 -6.50
C ASP A 127 6.60 -40.71 -7.46
N TRP A 128 5.84 -39.75 -6.93
CA TRP A 128 5.50 -38.50 -7.59
C TRP A 128 6.37 -37.38 -7.03
N VAL A 129 7.36 -36.96 -7.81
CA VAL A 129 8.36 -35.96 -7.41
C VAL A 129 8.15 -34.67 -8.19
N PHE A 130 7.27 -33.83 -7.66
CA PHE A 130 6.60 -32.70 -8.26
C PHE A 130 7.00 -31.38 -7.57
N ASN A 131 6.38 -30.26 -7.97
CA ASN A 131 6.46 -28.96 -7.32
C ASN A 131 5.08 -28.35 -7.15
N ASP A 132 4.98 -27.28 -6.37
CA ASP A 132 3.79 -26.44 -6.23
C ASP A 132 3.55 -25.49 -7.41
N THR A 133 4.46 -25.49 -8.39
CA THR A 133 4.34 -24.77 -9.65
C THR A 133 4.22 -25.74 -10.84
N PRO A 134 3.41 -25.41 -11.87
CA PRO A 134 3.16 -26.29 -13.01
C PRO A 134 4.26 -26.28 -14.08
N ILE A 135 5.29 -25.46 -13.88
CA ILE A 135 6.38 -25.18 -14.81
C ILE A 135 7.69 -25.05 -14.04
N PHE A 136 8.82 -24.98 -14.75
CA PHE A 136 10.14 -24.88 -14.13
C PHE A 136 11.03 -23.83 -14.82
N PHE A 137 12.21 -23.56 -14.25
CA PHE A 137 13.12 -22.53 -14.73
C PHE A 137 13.90 -22.89 -16.00
N ILE A 138 13.98 -24.17 -16.34
CA ILE A 138 14.81 -24.67 -17.46
C ILE A 138 14.05 -25.77 -18.21
N ARG A 139 14.43 -25.94 -19.48
CA ARG A 139 13.99 -27.06 -20.34
C ARG A 139 15.15 -27.92 -20.86
N ASP A 140 16.39 -27.48 -20.66
CA ASP A 140 17.60 -28.24 -20.98
C ASP A 140 18.24 -28.78 -19.69
N PRO A 141 18.44 -30.10 -19.53
CA PRO A 141 18.85 -30.70 -18.26
C PRO A 141 20.25 -30.27 -17.80
N ASN A 142 21.16 -29.96 -18.73
CA ASN A 142 22.53 -29.56 -18.39
C ASN A 142 22.59 -28.22 -17.64
N LYS A 143 21.54 -27.38 -17.73
CA LYS A 143 21.44 -26.10 -17.00
C LYS A 143 21.04 -26.29 -15.54
N PHE A 144 20.59 -27.48 -15.12
CA PHE A 144 20.08 -27.74 -13.77
C PHE A 144 21.09 -27.43 -12.64
N PRO A 145 22.36 -27.85 -12.71
CA PRO A 145 23.34 -27.48 -11.69
C PRO A 145 23.60 -25.98 -11.62
N SER A 146 23.71 -25.31 -12.78
CA SER A 146 23.95 -23.86 -12.85
C SER A 146 22.79 -23.04 -12.29
N MET A 147 21.55 -23.42 -12.64
CA MET A 147 20.35 -22.79 -12.08
C MET A 147 20.30 -22.94 -10.56
N ASN A 148 20.49 -24.14 -10.02
CA ASN A 148 20.46 -24.31 -8.56
C ASN A 148 21.61 -23.59 -7.85
N ARG A 149 22.80 -23.53 -8.46
CA ARG A 149 23.92 -22.75 -7.93
C ARG A 149 23.62 -21.25 -7.88
N SER A 150 22.90 -20.71 -8.87
CA SER A 150 22.52 -19.29 -8.88
C SER A 150 21.54 -18.90 -7.76
N HIS A 151 20.76 -19.86 -7.25
CA HIS A 151 19.85 -19.67 -6.13
C HIS A 151 20.48 -19.97 -4.77
N LYS A 152 21.67 -20.60 -4.75
CA LYS A 152 22.41 -20.98 -3.54
C LYS A 152 23.32 -19.84 -3.06
N ARG A 153 24.06 -20.11 -1.99
CA ARG A 153 25.00 -19.16 -1.38
C ARG A 153 26.21 -18.92 -2.30
N HIS A 154 26.60 -17.66 -2.46
CA HIS A 154 27.79 -17.25 -3.19
C HIS A 154 29.05 -17.89 -2.58
N PRO A 155 29.95 -18.48 -3.38
CA PRO A 155 31.05 -19.31 -2.88
C PRO A 155 32.05 -18.55 -1.99
N ARG A 156 32.32 -17.27 -2.28
CA ARG A 156 33.21 -16.41 -1.46
C ARG A 156 32.59 -15.94 -0.14
N THR A 157 31.34 -15.48 -0.17
CA THR A 157 30.72 -14.78 0.97
C THR A 157 29.82 -15.68 1.79
N HIS A 158 29.47 -16.85 1.25
CA HIS A 158 28.50 -17.77 1.82
C HIS A 158 27.13 -17.12 2.10
N ARG A 159 26.74 -16.09 1.34
CA ARG A 159 25.45 -15.40 1.43
C ARG A 159 24.61 -15.63 0.18
N LEU A 160 23.28 -15.56 0.29
CA LEU A 160 22.44 -15.44 -0.89
C LEU A 160 22.84 -14.16 -1.65
N ASP A 161 22.87 -14.24 -2.97
CA ASP A 161 23.38 -13.17 -3.82
C ASP A 161 22.43 -12.97 -5.01
N ALA A 162 21.78 -11.80 -5.04
CA ALA A 162 20.87 -11.46 -6.11
C ALA A 162 21.60 -11.28 -7.45
N ASN A 163 22.90 -10.94 -7.45
CA ASN A 163 23.68 -10.87 -8.68
C ASN A 163 23.69 -12.23 -9.38
N MET A 164 24.02 -13.29 -8.64
CA MET A 164 24.05 -14.65 -9.19
C MET A 164 22.68 -15.08 -9.70
N PHE A 165 21.63 -14.84 -8.91
CA PHE A 165 20.26 -15.19 -9.26
C PHE A 165 19.84 -14.53 -10.58
N TRP A 166 19.96 -13.20 -10.66
CA TRP A 166 19.49 -12.45 -11.83
C TRP A 166 20.39 -12.63 -13.04
N ASP A 167 21.71 -12.73 -12.88
CA ASP A 167 22.64 -12.95 -13.99
C ASP A 167 22.35 -14.28 -14.72
N PHE A 168 22.08 -15.35 -13.97
CA PHE A 168 21.67 -16.63 -14.58
C PHE A 168 20.39 -16.48 -15.40
N HIS A 169 19.37 -15.84 -14.85
CA HIS A 169 18.04 -15.75 -15.47
C HIS A 169 17.99 -14.79 -16.66
N VAL A 170 18.80 -13.73 -16.69
CA VAL A 170 18.94 -12.91 -17.90
C VAL A 170 19.82 -13.56 -18.96
N GLY A 171 20.72 -14.47 -18.56
CA GLY A 171 21.50 -15.31 -19.48
C GLY A 171 20.75 -16.54 -20.01
N ASN A 172 19.72 -17.02 -19.28
CA ASN A 172 18.91 -18.21 -19.59
C ASN A 172 17.42 -17.88 -19.37
N PRO A 173 16.79 -17.14 -20.31
CA PRO A 173 15.49 -16.52 -20.04
C PRO A 173 14.29 -17.45 -20.26
N GLU A 174 14.49 -18.72 -20.61
CA GLU A 174 13.41 -19.72 -20.79
C GLU A 174 12.54 -19.89 -19.53
N GLY A 175 13.09 -19.57 -18.35
CA GLY A 175 12.40 -19.61 -17.07
C GLY A 175 11.52 -18.41 -16.74
N ILE A 176 11.30 -17.47 -17.67
CA ILE A 176 10.51 -16.24 -17.41
C ILE A 176 9.09 -16.53 -16.90
N HIS A 177 8.47 -17.62 -17.34
CA HIS A 177 7.16 -18.05 -16.82
C HIS A 177 7.23 -18.38 -15.32
N GLN A 178 8.30 -19.06 -14.90
CA GLN A 178 8.53 -19.42 -13.51
C GLN A 178 8.94 -18.20 -12.67
N LEU A 179 9.62 -17.22 -13.24
CA LEU A 179 9.89 -15.94 -12.55
C LEU A 179 8.60 -15.17 -12.26
N VAL A 180 7.67 -15.10 -13.22
CA VAL A 180 6.36 -14.46 -13.00
C VAL A 180 5.58 -15.18 -11.88
N GLN A 181 5.61 -16.51 -11.86
CA GLN A 181 4.97 -17.30 -10.80
C GLN A 181 5.67 -17.08 -9.43
N LEU A 182 7.01 -17.17 -9.37
CA LEU A 182 7.80 -17.07 -8.13
C LEU A 182 7.66 -15.69 -7.46
N PHE A 183 7.69 -14.60 -8.22
CA PHE A 183 7.61 -13.25 -7.69
C PHE A 183 6.18 -12.75 -7.47
N SER A 184 5.17 -13.50 -7.91
CA SER A 184 3.80 -13.29 -7.45
C SER A 184 3.65 -13.73 -5.98
N ASP A 185 2.56 -13.36 -5.33
CA ASP A 185 2.26 -13.84 -3.97
C ASP A 185 2.29 -15.38 -3.84
N ARG A 186 2.11 -16.13 -4.93
CA ARG A 186 2.19 -17.60 -4.92
C ARG A 186 3.57 -18.15 -4.53
N GLY A 187 4.63 -17.35 -4.54
CA GLY A 187 5.96 -17.76 -4.06
C GLY A 187 6.11 -17.82 -2.53
N THR A 188 5.14 -17.30 -1.78
CA THR A 188 5.14 -17.21 -0.31
C THR A 188 3.83 -17.77 0.26
N PRO A 189 3.59 -19.10 0.20
CA PRO A 189 2.33 -19.71 0.64
C PRO A 189 2.13 -19.56 2.15
N LYS A 190 0.88 -19.35 2.58
CA LYS A 190 0.52 -19.14 4.00
C LYS A 190 0.58 -20.42 4.84
N SER A 191 0.44 -21.57 4.20
CA SER A 191 0.53 -22.90 4.83
C SER A 191 0.76 -23.96 3.74
N LEU A 192 1.43 -25.07 4.08
CA LEU A 192 1.62 -26.19 3.14
C LEU A 192 0.31 -26.89 2.78
N ARG A 193 -0.75 -26.68 3.56
CA ARG A 193 -2.09 -27.24 3.30
C ARG A 193 -2.84 -26.49 2.21
N HIS A 194 -2.43 -25.24 1.94
CA HIS A 194 -3.04 -24.33 0.98
C HIS A 194 -2.29 -24.23 -0.36
N ILE A 195 -1.38 -25.17 -0.65
CA ILE A 195 -0.68 -25.23 -1.93
C ILE A 195 -1.30 -26.30 -2.83
N ASN A 196 -1.23 -26.06 -4.14
CA ASN A 196 -1.42 -27.10 -5.15
C ASN A 196 -0.07 -27.79 -5.43
N ALA A 197 -0.09 -28.90 -6.16
CA ALA A 197 1.09 -29.50 -6.73
C ALA A 197 0.84 -29.99 -8.15
N TYR A 198 1.91 -30.05 -8.94
CA TYR A 198 1.84 -30.30 -10.37
C TYR A 198 3.00 -31.16 -10.82
N SER A 199 2.75 -32.09 -11.74
CA SER A 199 3.80 -32.93 -12.29
C SER A 199 4.92 -32.13 -12.97
N GLY A 200 4.58 -30.96 -13.51
CA GLY A 200 5.45 -30.13 -14.35
C GLY A 200 5.70 -30.84 -15.68
N HIS A 201 6.44 -31.94 -15.61
CA HIS A 201 6.65 -32.89 -16.70
C HIS A 201 5.34 -33.50 -17.20
N THR A 202 5.40 -33.88 -18.47
CA THR A 202 4.46 -34.81 -19.07
C THR A 202 4.89 -36.24 -18.74
N TYR A 203 3.95 -37.10 -18.35
CA TYR A 203 4.14 -38.53 -18.12
C TYR A 203 3.29 -39.34 -19.09
N LYS A 204 3.47 -40.66 -19.11
CA LYS A 204 2.61 -41.59 -19.85
C LYS A 204 1.80 -42.44 -18.88
N PHE A 205 0.50 -42.53 -19.13
CA PHE A 205 -0.35 -43.57 -18.58
C PHE A 205 -0.47 -44.68 -19.63
N VAL A 206 -0.04 -45.89 -19.28
CA VAL A 206 0.08 -47.03 -20.20
C VAL A 206 -0.97 -48.06 -19.83
N LYS A 207 -1.65 -48.65 -20.82
CA LYS A 207 -2.61 -49.73 -20.63
C LYS A 207 -1.93 -51.10 -20.78
N ALA A 208 -2.64 -52.15 -20.38
CA ALA A 208 -2.16 -53.53 -20.45
C ALA A 208 -1.87 -54.01 -21.90
N ASP A 209 -2.48 -53.37 -22.91
CA ASP A 209 -2.25 -53.63 -24.34
C ASP A 209 -1.03 -52.89 -24.92
N GLY A 210 -0.32 -52.10 -24.10
CA GLY A 210 0.83 -51.30 -24.50
C GLY A 210 0.51 -49.95 -25.16
N SER A 211 -0.77 -49.66 -25.44
CA SER A 211 -1.18 -48.31 -25.86
C SER A 211 -1.22 -47.36 -24.66
N PHE A 212 -1.08 -46.06 -24.90
CA PHE A 212 -0.84 -45.08 -23.84
C PHE A 212 -1.47 -43.72 -24.14
N LYS A 213 -1.58 -42.88 -23.11
CA LYS A 213 -1.92 -41.45 -23.20
C LYS A 213 -0.84 -40.62 -22.53
N TYR A 214 -0.63 -39.40 -23.01
CA TYR A 214 0.17 -38.42 -22.30
C TYR A 214 -0.67 -37.74 -21.21
N VAL A 215 -0.05 -37.51 -20.05
CA VAL A 215 -0.73 -36.91 -18.90
C VAL A 215 0.11 -35.85 -18.20
N LYS A 216 -0.58 -34.83 -17.69
CA LYS A 216 -0.07 -33.94 -16.62
C LYS A 216 -0.95 -34.10 -15.39
N ILE A 217 -0.31 -34.24 -14.23
CA ILE A 217 -1.00 -34.48 -12.95
C ILE A 217 -1.13 -33.17 -12.20
N HIS A 218 -2.31 -32.91 -11.65
CA HIS A 218 -2.65 -31.71 -10.88
C HIS A 218 -3.27 -32.13 -9.55
N ILE A 219 -2.63 -31.77 -8.44
CA ILE A 219 -3.10 -32.01 -7.09
C ILE A 219 -3.56 -30.67 -6.53
N ARG A 220 -4.87 -30.52 -6.30
CA ARG A 220 -5.46 -29.24 -5.91
C ARG A 220 -5.97 -29.29 -4.48
N THR A 221 -5.54 -28.33 -3.67
CA THR A 221 -5.99 -28.23 -2.27
C THR A 221 -7.49 -27.97 -2.21
N ASN A 222 -8.16 -28.62 -1.27
CA ASN A 222 -9.58 -28.40 -1.00
C ASN A 222 -9.81 -27.21 -0.06
N LEU A 223 -8.74 -26.62 0.50
CA LEU A 223 -8.79 -25.49 1.42
C LEU A 223 -8.62 -24.12 0.73
N GLY A 224 -8.44 -24.10 -0.59
CA GLY A 224 -8.12 -22.87 -1.33
C GLY A 224 -6.65 -22.45 -1.21
N SER A 225 -6.19 -21.64 -2.16
CA SER A 225 -4.82 -21.15 -2.19
C SER A 225 -4.70 -19.79 -1.52
N HIS A 226 -3.91 -19.72 -0.45
CA HIS A 226 -3.69 -18.50 0.33
C HIS A 226 -2.20 -18.25 0.52
N ASN A 227 -1.81 -16.99 0.40
CA ASN A 227 -0.42 -16.56 0.38
C ASN A 227 -0.18 -15.41 1.36
N MET A 228 1.07 -15.27 1.78
CA MET A 228 1.58 -14.14 2.54
C MET A 228 2.08 -13.05 1.59
N THR A 229 2.00 -11.81 2.05
CA THR A 229 2.77 -10.71 1.47
C THR A 229 4.27 -10.90 1.73
N ARG A 230 5.13 -10.18 1.00
CA ARG A 230 6.60 -10.21 1.19
C ARG A 230 7.01 -9.87 2.62
N ASP A 231 6.40 -8.83 3.19
CA ASP A 231 6.83 -8.29 4.48
C ASP A 231 6.35 -9.21 5.63
N GLU A 232 5.15 -9.80 5.50
CA GLU A 232 4.69 -10.87 6.42
C GLU A 232 5.62 -12.09 6.37
N ALA A 233 5.94 -12.58 5.17
CA ALA A 233 6.80 -13.75 4.99
C ALA A 233 8.20 -13.51 5.56
N ALA A 234 8.79 -12.33 5.33
CA ALA A 234 10.10 -11.96 5.83
C ALA A 234 10.12 -11.81 7.36
N ARG A 235 9.08 -11.23 7.95
CA ARG A 235 8.93 -11.12 9.41
C ARG A 235 8.82 -12.50 10.06
N ILE A 236 7.93 -13.35 9.55
CA ILE A 236 7.74 -14.71 10.08
C ILE A 236 9.01 -15.55 9.90
N ALA A 237 9.76 -15.38 8.80
CA ALA A 237 11.02 -16.08 8.61
C ALA A 237 12.05 -15.80 9.74
N GLY A 238 11.99 -14.61 10.35
CA GLY A 238 12.82 -14.25 11.50
C GLY A 238 12.26 -14.68 12.85
N GLU A 239 10.93 -14.62 13.02
CA GLU A 239 10.26 -14.96 14.29
C GLU A 239 10.08 -16.47 14.49
N ASN A 240 9.68 -17.19 13.45
CA ASN A 240 9.42 -18.62 13.44
C ASN A 240 9.84 -19.25 12.10
N PRO A 241 11.10 -19.72 11.96
CA PRO A 241 11.59 -20.31 10.72
C PRO A 241 10.98 -21.69 10.39
N ASP A 242 10.18 -22.26 11.30
CA ASP A 242 9.51 -23.56 11.19
C ASP A 242 7.99 -23.42 11.06
N TYR A 243 7.49 -22.22 10.71
CA TYR A 243 6.07 -21.87 10.72
C TYR A 243 5.19 -22.79 9.87
N LEU A 244 5.57 -23.06 8.62
CA LEU A 244 4.80 -23.92 7.71
C LEU A 244 4.88 -25.40 8.10
N LEU A 245 6.02 -25.84 8.64
CA LEU A 245 6.19 -27.18 9.21
C LEU A 245 5.29 -27.37 10.42
N GLN A 246 5.30 -26.40 11.34
CA GLN A 246 4.50 -26.39 12.56
C GLN A 246 3.00 -26.42 12.22
N ASP A 247 2.52 -25.60 11.28
CA ASP A 247 1.11 -25.61 10.86
C ASP A 247 0.67 -26.99 10.36
N LEU A 248 1.46 -27.64 9.50
CA LEU A 248 1.12 -28.97 8.99
C LEU A 248 1.08 -30.02 10.12
N TYR A 249 2.10 -30.00 10.98
CA TYR A 249 2.20 -30.94 12.10
C TYR A 249 1.00 -30.79 13.05
N GLU A 250 0.73 -29.57 13.50
CA GLU A 250 -0.34 -29.29 14.45
C GLU A 250 -1.73 -29.56 13.89
N ALA A 251 -1.96 -29.29 12.60
CA ALA A 251 -3.24 -29.59 11.96
C ALA A 251 -3.55 -31.09 12.02
N ILE A 252 -2.55 -31.93 11.73
CA ILE A 252 -2.69 -33.39 11.79
C ILE A 252 -2.87 -33.87 13.24
N GLU A 253 -2.12 -33.34 14.21
CA GLU A 253 -2.31 -33.68 15.64
C GLU A 253 -3.72 -33.36 16.14
N LYS A 254 -4.30 -32.26 15.65
CA LYS A 254 -5.66 -31.81 16.01
C LYS A 254 -6.78 -32.57 15.28
N GLY A 255 -6.43 -33.45 14.33
CA GLY A 255 -7.40 -34.15 13.48
C GLY A 255 -7.95 -33.30 12.32
N ASP A 256 -7.39 -32.11 12.07
CA ASP A 256 -7.71 -31.25 10.91
C ASP A 256 -6.91 -31.70 9.68
N TYR A 257 -7.26 -32.88 9.18
CA TYR A 257 -6.51 -33.55 8.11
C TYR A 257 -6.63 -32.79 6.78
N PRO A 258 -5.52 -32.28 6.21
CA PRO A 258 -5.58 -31.61 4.93
C PRO A 258 -5.88 -32.60 3.81
N THR A 259 -6.70 -32.17 2.86
CA THR A 259 -7.12 -32.96 1.70
C THR A 259 -6.90 -32.24 0.38
N TRP A 260 -6.56 -33.02 -0.64
CA TRP A 260 -6.40 -32.55 -2.01
C TRP A 260 -7.14 -33.45 -2.99
N ASN A 261 -7.73 -32.86 -4.02
CA ASN A 261 -8.27 -33.58 -5.15
C ASN A 261 -7.19 -33.76 -6.23
N VAL A 262 -7.03 -34.98 -6.72
CA VAL A 262 -6.02 -35.35 -7.74
C VAL A 262 -6.70 -35.46 -9.09
N TYR A 263 -6.17 -34.71 -10.06
CA TYR A 263 -6.66 -34.64 -11.43
C TYR A 263 -5.55 -34.98 -12.43
N VAL A 264 -5.96 -35.37 -13.63
CA VAL A 264 -5.09 -35.48 -14.80
C VAL A 264 -5.67 -34.69 -15.97
N GLN A 265 -4.78 -34.08 -16.75
CA GLN A 265 -5.06 -33.76 -18.15
C GLN A 265 -4.62 -34.96 -18.99
N VAL A 266 -5.39 -35.30 -20.02
CA VAL A 266 -5.13 -36.46 -20.88
C VAL A 266 -5.02 -35.99 -22.32
N MET A 267 -3.96 -36.38 -23.02
CA MET A 267 -3.69 -36.06 -24.41
C MET A 267 -3.36 -37.33 -25.19
N GLU A 268 -3.92 -37.46 -26.38
CA GLU A 268 -3.62 -38.55 -27.30
C GLU A 268 -2.20 -38.41 -27.87
N PRO A 269 -1.49 -39.52 -28.10
CA PRO A 269 -0.18 -39.47 -28.75
C PRO A 269 -0.18 -38.72 -30.09
N ALA A 270 -1.23 -38.85 -30.90
CA ALA A 270 -1.34 -38.17 -32.19
C ALA A 270 -1.55 -36.64 -32.06
N GLU A 271 -2.17 -36.18 -30.97
CA GLU A 271 -2.34 -34.74 -30.70
C GLU A 271 -0.99 -34.10 -30.31
N ALA A 272 -0.15 -34.84 -29.60
CA ALA A 272 1.17 -34.37 -29.18
C ALA A 272 2.10 -34.03 -30.35
N GLU A 273 1.97 -34.71 -31.50
CA GLU A 273 2.80 -34.49 -32.69
C GLU A 273 2.55 -33.14 -33.37
N THR A 274 1.35 -32.58 -33.19
CA THR A 274 0.90 -31.35 -33.87
C THR A 274 0.54 -30.21 -32.90
N TYR A 275 0.64 -30.46 -31.59
CA TYR A 275 0.31 -29.46 -30.59
C TYR A 275 1.28 -28.28 -30.66
N ARG A 276 0.72 -27.06 -30.60
CA ARG A 276 1.45 -25.80 -30.84
C ARG A 276 2.67 -25.56 -29.94
N TRP A 277 2.74 -26.22 -28.79
CA TRP A 277 3.91 -26.18 -27.91
C TRP A 277 4.46 -27.59 -27.74
N ASN A 278 5.78 -27.69 -27.63
CA ASN A 278 6.41 -28.94 -27.26
C ASN A 278 5.87 -29.41 -25.89
N ILE A 279 5.19 -30.56 -25.88
CA ILE A 279 4.60 -31.13 -24.67
C ILE A 279 5.64 -31.59 -23.65
N PHE A 280 6.90 -31.71 -24.08
CA PHE A 280 8.07 -32.06 -23.27
C PHE A 280 8.83 -30.84 -22.76
N ASP A 281 8.37 -29.61 -23.06
CA ASP A 281 8.93 -28.38 -22.51
C ASP A 281 8.35 -28.11 -21.11
N MET A 282 9.18 -28.29 -20.08
CA MET A 282 8.82 -28.08 -18.68
C MET A 282 8.56 -26.59 -18.33
N THR A 283 8.80 -25.66 -19.24
CA THR A 283 8.45 -24.23 -19.07
C THR A 283 7.01 -23.91 -19.52
N LYS A 284 6.28 -24.90 -20.05
CA LYS A 284 4.93 -24.75 -20.62
C LYS A 284 3.84 -25.50 -19.85
N VAL A 285 2.67 -24.87 -19.74
CA VAL A 285 1.42 -25.51 -19.30
C VAL A 285 0.56 -25.96 -20.48
N TRP A 286 -0.31 -26.94 -20.24
CA TRP A 286 -1.43 -27.25 -21.14
C TRP A 286 -2.66 -26.48 -20.66
N PRO A 287 -3.23 -25.56 -21.46
CA PRO A 287 -4.42 -24.82 -21.04
C PRO A 287 -5.58 -25.76 -20.74
N HIS A 288 -6.27 -25.50 -19.64
CA HIS A 288 -7.43 -26.31 -19.24
C HIS A 288 -8.61 -26.21 -20.23
N SER A 289 -8.64 -25.18 -21.08
CA SER A 289 -9.59 -25.05 -22.19
C SER A 289 -9.40 -26.13 -23.25
N ASP A 290 -8.16 -26.58 -23.45
CA ASP A 290 -7.79 -27.51 -24.50
C ASP A 290 -7.83 -28.94 -23.95
N TYR A 291 -7.28 -29.12 -22.74
CA TYR A 291 -7.25 -30.39 -22.04
C TYR A 291 -7.84 -30.20 -20.63
N PRO A 292 -9.14 -30.45 -20.42
CA PRO A 292 -9.79 -30.26 -19.13
C PRO A 292 -9.31 -31.26 -18.07
N LEU A 293 -9.52 -30.92 -16.80
CA LEU A 293 -9.12 -31.76 -15.67
C LEU A 293 -10.12 -32.91 -15.46
N ARG A 294 -9.61 -34.16 -15.47
CA ARG A 294 -10.34 -35.37 -15.05
C ARG A 294 -9.89 -35.77 -13.64
N GLN A 295 -10.81 -35.84 -12.68
CA GLN A 295 -10.47 -36.28 -11.32
C GLN A 295 -10.22 -37.79 -11.30
N ILE A 296 -9.11 -38.21 -10.69
CA ILE A 296 -8.70 -39.61 -10.56
C ILE A 296 -8.56 -40.05 -9.10
N GLY A 297 -8.44 -39.11 -8.16
CA GLY A 297 -8.30 -39.47 -6.75
C GLY A 297 -8.48 -38.32 -5.77
N ARG A 298 -8.28 -38.68 -4.50
CA ARG A 298 -8.24 -37.79 -3.34
C ARG A 298 -7.07 -38.19 -2.44
N LEU A 299 -6.32 -37.20 -1.98
CA LEU A 299 -5.23 -37.34 -1.04
C LEU A 299 -5.67 -36.82 0.33
N THR A 300 -5.32 -37.55 1.40
CA THR A 300 -5.51 -37.11 2.79
C THR A 300 -4.24 -37.38 3.58
N LEU A 301 -3.69 -36.38 4.26
CA LEU A 301 -2.62 -36.58 5.26
C LEU A 301 -3.22 -36.69 6.65
N ASN A 302 -2.93 -37.76 7.37
CA ASN A 302 -3.62 -38.08 8.62
C ASN A 302 -2.71 -38.59 9.74
N ARG A 303 -1.39 -38.64 9.53
CA ARG A 303 -0.47 -39.11 10.56
C ARG A 303 0.90 -38.46 10.45
N ASN A 304 1.32 -37.79 11.53
CA ASN A 304 2.66 -37.22 11.64
C ASN A 304 3.76 -38.29 11.71
N PRO A 305 5.02 -37.95 11.35
CA PRO A 305 6.14 -38.85 11.53
C PRO A 305 6.34 -39.18 13.01
N ARG A 306 6.76 -40.40 13.33
CA ARG A 306 7.13 -40.79 14.69
C ARG A 306 8.50 -40.26 15.06
N ASN A 307 9.40 -40.22 14.08
CA ASN A 307 10.72 -39.61 14.21
C ASN A 307 11.06 -38.91 12.89
N TYR A 308 11.25 -37.60 12.94
CA TYR A 308 11.52 -36.80 11.74
C TYR A 308 12.75 -37.33 10.97
N PHE A 309 13.82 -37.73 11.66
CA PHE A 309 15.04 -38.20 11.00
C PHE A 309 14.80 -39.51 10.24
N THR A 310 14.20 -40.51 10.88
CA THR A 310 13.92 -41.81 10.25
C THR A 310 12.84 -41.73 9.17
N ASP A 311 11.76 -41.00 9.42
CA ASP A 311 10.61 -40.98 8.52
C ASP A 311 10.78 -39.98 7.37
N ILE A 312 11.27 -38.77 7.65
CA ILE A 312 11.30 -37.66 6.69
C ILE A 312 12.72 -37.41 6.17
N GLU A 313 13.71 -37.32 7.06
CA GLU A 313 15.08 -37.01 6.63
C GLU A 313 15.65 -38.17 5.81
N GLN A 314 15.48 -39.43 6.22
CA GLN A 314 15.96 -40.60 5.48
C GLN A 314 15.11 -41.01 4.26
N ALA A 315 13.93 -40.40 4.07
CA ALA A 315 13.10 -40.68 2.90
C ALA A 315 13.81 -40.35 1.58
N ALA A 316 13.83 -41.29 0.65
CA ALA A 316 14.40 -41.15 -0.68
C ALA A 316 13.28 -41.30 -1.72
N PHE A 317 13.15 -40.28 -2.56
CA PHE A 317 12.15 -40.23 -3.62
C PHE A 317 12.86 -40.21 -4.97
N SER A 318 12.32 -40.88 -5.98
CA SER A 318 12.87 -40.82 -7.35
C SER A 318 11.77 -40.94 -8.40
N PRO A 319 11.74 -40.08 -9.44
CA PRO A 319 10.81 -40.28 -10.55
C PRO A 319 11.07 -41.58 -11.34
N SER A 320 12.20 -42.26 -11.11
CA SER A 320 12.47 -43.62 -11.64
C SER A 320 11.79 -44.74 -10.87
N THR A 321 11.23 -44.45 -9.69
CA THR A 321 10.47 -45.40 -8.87
C THR A 321 9.04 -45.42 -9.38
N MET A 322 8.78 -46.31 -10.33
CA MET A 322 7.52 -46.41 -11.06
C MET A 322 6.94 -47.83 -10.94
N VAL A 323 5.67 -47.96 -11.28
CA VAL A 323 4.93 -49.23 -11.31
C VAL A 323 4.31 -49.44 -12.70
N PRO A 324 3.92 -50.67 -13.07
CA PRO A 324 3.20 -50.93 -14.32
C PRO A 324 2.05 -49.93 -14.53
N GLY A 325 1.89 -49.47 -15.77
CA GLY A 325 0.87 -48.48 -16.15
C GLY A 325 1.24 -47.00 -15.95
N PHE A 326 2.39 -46.69 -15.33
CA PHE A 326 2.94 -45.33 -15.20
C PHE A 326 4.37 -45.28 -15.75
N ALA A 327 4.62 -44.47 -16.78
CA ALA A 327 5.91 -44.44 -17.48
C ALA A 327 6.40 -42.99 -17.74
N PRO A 328 7.72 -42.77 -17.90
CA PRO A 328 8.27 -41.45 -18.16
C PRO A 328 8.09 -41.07 -19.64
N SER A 329 7.89 -39.79 -19.93
CA SER A 329 7.90 -39.29 -21.32
C SER A 329 9.33 -39.00 -21.80
N ALA A 330 9.48 -38.56 -23.05
CA ALA A 330 10.75 -38.12 -23.62
C ALA A 330 11.19 -36.71 -23.19
N ASP A 331 10.58 -36.13 -22.15
CA ASP A 331 11.02 -34.87 -21.54
C ASP A 331 12.50 -34.93 -21.12
N PRO A 332 13.39 -34.12 -21.73
CA PRO A 332 14.83 -34.21 -21.45
C PRO A 332 15.19 -33.95 -19.99
N VAL A 333 14.45 -33.08 -19.30
CA VAL A 333 14.66 -32.81 -17.88
C VAL A 333 14.18 -33.99 -17.06
N LEU A 334 13.01 -34.56 -17.38
CA LEU A 334 12.53 -35.78 -16.72
C LEU A 334 13.53 -36.93 -16.88
N GLN A 335 14.02 -37.18 -18.10
CA GLN A 335 14.98 -38.24 -18.40
C GLN A 335 16.25 -38.12 -17.56
N ALA A 336 16.83 -36.93 -17.44
CA ALA A 336 17.99 -36.70 -16.58
C ALA A 336 17.67 -36.94 -15.09
N ARG A 337 16.46 -36.56 -14.63
CA ARG A 337 16.01 -36.79 -13.25
C ARG A 337 15.86 -38.28 -12.92
N LEU A 338 15.60 -39.16 -13.89
CA LEU A 338 15.52 -40.62 -13.62
C LEU A 338 16.85 -41.18 -13.07
N PHE A 339 17.98 -40.61 -13.48
CA PHE A 339 19.30 -40.98 -12.96
C PHE A 339 19.68 -40.22 -11.68
N SER A 340 19.43 -38.90 -11.64
CA SER A 340 19.98 -38.03 -10.60
C SER A 340 19.50 -38.36 -9.18
N TYR A 341 18.24 -38.79 -9.02
CA TYR A 341 17.64 -38.99 -7.70
C TYR A 341 18.16 -40.24 -6.98
N PRO A 342 18.22 -41.43 -7.62
CA PRO A 342 18.80 -42.61 -6.98
C PRO A 342 20.28 -42.43 -6.65
N ASP A 343 21.04 -41.73 -7.49
CA ASP A 343 22.45 -41.42 -7.23
C ASP A 343 22.61 -40.55 -5.97
N ALA A 344 21.84 -39.46 -5.88
CA ALA A 344 21.84 -38.59 -4.70
C ALA A 344 21.44 -39.34 -3.41
N ALA A 345 20.49 -40.30 -3.49
CA ALA A 345 20.11 -41.12 -2.34
C ALA A 345 21.25 -42.03 -1.85
N ARG A 346 22.03 -42.61 -2.78
CA ARG A 346 23.19 -43.45 -2.45
C ARG A 346 24.28 -42.64 -1.74
N TYR A 347 24.55 -41.42 -2.19
CA TYR A 347 25.51 -40.52 -1.52
C TYR A 347 25.03 -40.12 -0.12
N ARG A 348 23.75 -39.79 0.02
CA ARG A 348 23.20 -39.17 1.23
C ARG A 348 22.92 -40.17 2.34
N VAL A 349 22.36 -41.32 2.00
CA VAL A 349 21.80 -42.28 2.96
C VAL A 349 22.55 -43.61 2.93
N GLY A 350 22.99 -44.03 1.75
CA GLY A 350 23.78 -45.26 1.57
C GLY A 350 23.25 -46.12 0.43
N VAL A 351 24.06 -47.10 0.03
CA VAL A 351 23.79 -47.95 -1.14
C VAL A 351 22.50 -48.78 -1.00
N ASN A 352 22.15 -49.17 0.23
CA ASN A 352 20.97 -49.97 0.57
C ASN A 352 19.78 -49.12 1.07
N TYR A 353 19.69 -47.84 0.69
CA TYR A 353 18.66 -46.92 1.21
C TYR A 353 17.21 -47.42 1.09
N GLN A 354 16.94 -48.30 0.11
CA GLN A 354 15.63 -48.91 -0.14
C GLN A 354 15.17 -49.83 1.01
N GLN A 355 16.09 -50.35 1.82
CA GLN A 355 15.78 -51.23 2.96
C GLN A 355 15.31 -50.46 4.19
N LEU A 356 15.55 -49.15 4.25
CA LEU A 356 15.11 -48.34 5.37
C LEU A 356 13.58 -48.38 5.49
N PRO A 357 13.00 -48.46 6.70
CA PRO A 357 11.55 -48.65 6.88
C PRO A 357 10.65 -47.66 6.14
N THR A 358 11.11 -46.41 6.00
CA THR A 358 10.41 -45.34 5.26
C THR A 358 10.45 -45.56 3.73
N ASN A 359 11.52 -46.18 3.20
CA ASN A 359 11.72 -46.40 1.77
C ASN A 359 11.26 -47.79 1.31
N ALA A 360 11.23 -48.76 2.22
CA ALA A 360 10.91 -50.14 1.91
C ALA A 360 9.51 -50.29 1.31
N ALA A 361 9.44 -50.99 0.17
CA ALA A 361 8.18 -51.34 -0.46
C ALA A 361 7.33 -52.21 0.48
N LYS A 362 6.00 -52.08 0.36
CA LYS A 362 5.05 -52.95 1.06
C LYS A 362 4.70 -54.20 0.25
N ALA A 363 4.85 -54.11 -1.08
CA ALA A 363 4.85 -55.27 -1.96
C ALA A 363 6.07 -56.16 -1.68
N PRO A 364 5.97 -57.50 -1.87
CA PRO A 364 7.11 -58.41 -1.73
C PRO A 364 8.29 -57.99 -2.61
N VAL A 365 9.49 -57.98 -2.03
CA VAL A 365 10.74 -57.67 -2.74
C VAL A 365 11.58 -58.94 -2.85
N TYR A 366 11.90 -59.34 -4.07
CA TYR A 366 12.77 -60.48 -4.35
C TYR A 366 13.74 -60.12 -5.49
N CYS A 367 14.90 -59.60 -5.13
CA CYS A 367 15.96 -59.20 -6.06
C CYS A 367 17.26 -59.96 -5.74
N PRO A 368 17.34 -61.28 -6.02
CA PRO A 368 18.47 -62.10 -5.62
C PRO A 368 19.79 -61.73 -6.32
N PHE A 369 19.80 -60.79 -7.25
CA PHE A 369 21.03 -60.32 -7.91
C PHE A 369 21.63 -59.06 -7.25
N GLU A 370 20.92 -58.43 -6.31
CA GLU A 370 21.39 -57.27 -5.53
C GLU A 370 21.78 -57.70 -4.10
N ARG A 371 23.08 -57.88 -3.86
CA ARG A 371 23.67 -58.39 -2.60
C ARG A 371 24.56 -57.34 -1.92
N ASP A 372 24.77 -57.57 -0.62
CA ASP A 372 25.80 -56.92 0.19
C ASP A 372 25.62 -55.39 0.29
N GLY A 373 26.73 -54.63 0.28
CA GLY A 373 26.74 -53.19 0.47
C GLY A 373 26.78 -52.77 1.94
N ALA A 374 27.21 -51.53 2.18
CA ALA A 374 27.31 -50.98 3.53
C ALA A 374 25.95 -51.03 4.25
N MET A 375 25.98 -51.44 5.52
CA MET A 375 24.79 -51.56 6.39
C MET A 375 23.68 -52.45 5.83
N ARG A 376 24.03 -53.57 5.18
CA ARG A 376 23.09 -54.67 4.89
C ARG A 376 22.78 -55.42 6.19
N PHE A 377 21.52 -55.49 6.61
CA PHE A 377 21.12 -56.08 7.90
C PHE A 377 19.99 -57.11 7.82
N ASP A 378 19.49 -57.39 6.62
CA ASP A 378 18.55 -58.50 6.36
C ASP A 378 19.33 -59.83 6.17
N ASP A 379 18.61 -60.90 5.79
CA ASP A 379 19.22 -62.21 5.50
C ASP A 379 20.03 -62.24 4.19
N ASN A 380 20.07 -61.13 3.45
CA ASN A 380 20.71 -60.99 2.15
C ASN A 380 20.31 -62.11 1.17
N TYR A 381 19.05 -62.58 1.27
CA TYR A 381 18.48 -63.70 0.51
C TYR A 381 19.19 -65.06 0.70
N GLY A 382 19.98 -65.22 1.77
CA GLY A 382 20.59 -66.49 2.17
C GLY A 382 21.47 -67.13 1.08
N GLU A 383 21.23 -68.41 0.80
CA GLU A 383 22.00 -69.22 -0.16
C GLU A 383 21.53 -69.08 -1.63
N ASP A 384 20.57 -68.21 -1.91
CA ASP A 384 20.02 -68.06 -3.26
C ASP A 384 21.10 -67.63 -4.27
N PRO A 385 21.18 -68.26 -5.46
CA PRO A 385 22.12 -67.89 -6.51
C PRO A 385 22.00 -66.41 -6.91
N SER A 386 23.12 -65.69 -6.88
CA SER A 386 23.19 -64.25 -7.15
C SER A 386 23.53 -63.91 -8.60
N TYR A 387 23.14 -64.75 -9.56
CA TYR A 387 23.39 -64.56 -11.00
C TYR A 387 22.19 -64.99 -11.85
N VAL A 388 22.00 -64.32 -12.98
CA VAL A 388 20.88 -64.56 -13.90
C VAL A 388 20.98 -65.95 -14.55
N GLY A 389 19.85 -66.63 -14.70
CA GLY A 389 19.77 -67.90 -15.44
C GLY A 389 20.23 -69.14 -14.67
N SER A 390 20.29 -69.08 -13.33
CA SER A 390 20.63 -70.26 -12.53
C SER A 390 19.60 -71.38 -12.69
N SER A 391 20.08 -72.59 -12.99
CA SER A 391 19.26 -73.81 -12.97
C SER A 391 19.10 -74.42 -11.57
N ILE A 392 19.93 -74.01 -10.60
CA ILE A 392 19.90 -74.51 -9.22
C ILE A 392 18.62 -74.04 -8.52
N LYS A 393 18.32 -72.74 -8.64
CA LYS A 393 17.07 -72.13 -8.19
C LYS A 393 16.57 -71.17 -9.27
N PRO A 394 15.74 -71.66 -10.21
CA PRO A 394 15.20 -70.81 -11.27
C PRO A 394 14.37 -69.66 -10.71
N THR A 395 14.63 -68.43 -11.18
CA THR A 395 13.84 -67.25 -10.82
C THR A 395 12.47 -67.32 -11.48
N LYS A 396 11.40 -67.20 -10.69
CA LYS A 396 10.04 -67.05 -11.21
C LYS A 396 9.86 -65.64 -11.79
N LEU A 397 9.42 -65.53 -13.04
CA LEU A 397 9.14 -64.24 -13.67
C LEU A 397 7.66 -63.90 -13.52
N TYR A 398 7.35 -62.63 -13.31
CA TYR A 398 5.96 -62.16 -13.12
C TYR A 398 5.04 -62.57 -14.29
N GLN A 399 5.56 -62.57 -15.52
CA GLN A 399 4.83 -63.00 -16.73
C GLN A 399 4.36 -64.47 -16.68
N ASP A 400 5.06 -65.34 -15.95
CA ASP A 400 4.73 -66.77 -15.85
C ASP A 400 3.53 -67.00 -14.92
N GLU A 401 3.28 -66.07 -13.99
CA GLU A 401 2.19 -66.15 -13.00
C GLU A 401 0.89 -65.48 -13.51
N ILE A 402 0.97 -64.39 -14.30
CA ILE A 402 -0.21 -63.65 -14.78
C ILE A 402 -0.60 -63.91 -16.24
N GLY A 403 0.09 -64.83 -16.92
CA GLY A 403 -0.07 -65.11 -18.36
C GLY A 403 0.66 -64.06 -19.22
N ASN A 404 1.02 -64.46 -20.45
CA ASN A 404 2.01 -63.81 -21.34
C ASN A 404 1.63 -62.38 -21.80
N LYS A 405 1.54 -61.43 -20.87
CA LYS A 405 1.30 -60.00 -21.07
C LYS A 405 2.58 -59.20 -20.86
N MET A 406 3.69 -59.61 -21.47
CA MET A 406 4.98 -58.91 -21.35
C MET A 406 4.85 -57.40 -21.68
N GLN A 407 3.93 -57.04 -22.59
CA GLN A 407 3.60 -55.67 -22.95
C GLN A 407 3.06 -54.83 -21.78
N SER A 408 2.35 -55.43 -20.80
CA SER A 408 1.82 -54.69 -19.65
C SER A 408 2.88 -54.35 -18.60
N LEU A 409 4.05 -54.99 -18.66
CA LEU A 409 5.21 -54.71 -17.81
C LEU A 409 6.20 -53.73 -18.46
N SER A 410 6.14 -53.61 -19.78
CA SER A 410 6.98 -52.70 -20.53
C SER A 410 6.58 -51.26 -20.27
N LEU A 411 7.51 -50.45 -19.77
CA LEU A 411 7.38 -48.98 -19.76
C LEU A 411 7.63 -48.38 -21.15
N LEU A 412 8.17 -49.19 -22.06
CA LEU A 412 8.40 -48.81 -23.44
C LEU A 412 7.09 -48.85 -24.24
N THR A 413 6.86 -47.82 -25.06
CA THR A 413 5.60 -47.59 -25.80
C THR A 413 5.84 -47.36 -27.29
N GLY A 414 4.79 -47.41 -28.11
CA GLY A 414 4.90 -47.22 -29.56
C GLY A 414 5.60 -45.91 -30.00
N HIS A 415 5.47 -44.84 -29.22
CA HIS A 415 6.08 -43.53 -29.50
C HIS A 415 7.56 -43.44 -29.07
N GLU A 416 8.23 -44.57 -28.82
CA GLU A 416 9.68 -44.63 -28.64
C GLU A 416 10.41 -45.21 -29.86
N LYS A 417 9.67 -45.46 -30.93
CA LYS A 417 10.21 -45.85 -32.23
C LYS A 417 10.53 -44.59 -33.03
N TRP A 418 11.77 -44.14 -32.94
CA TRP A 418 12.23 -42.91 -33.58
C TRP A 418 13.11 -43.19 -34.80
N VAL A 419 13.02 -42.33 -35.82
CA VAL A 419 14.04 -42.14 -36.87
C VAL A 419 14.53 -40.70 -36.72
N GLY A 420 15.81 -40.49 -36.44
CA GLY A 420 16.35 -39.16 -36.17
C GLY A 420 17.87 -39.10 -36.22
N GLU A 421 18.42 -37.90 -36.01
CA GLU A 421 19.85 -37.61 -35.97
C GLU A 421 20.33 -37.46 -34.52
N VAL A 422 21.46 -38.09 -34.18
CA VAL A 422 22.15 -37.85 -32.91
C VAL A 422 22.91 -36.53 -33.02
N CYS A 423 22.51 -35.53 -32.24
CA CYS A 423 23.10 -34.19 -32.28
C CYS A 423 23.36 -33.61 -30.89
N PHE A 424 24.20 -32.57 -30.84
CA PHE A 424 24.28 -31.67 -29.69
C PHE A 424 23.21 -30.60 -29.86
N PHE A 425 22.26 -30.55 -28.93
CA PHE A 425 21.13 -29.63 -29.00
C PHE A 425 21.04 -28.79 -27.72
N GLU A 426 20.81 -27.49 -27.90
CA GLU A 426 20.43 -26.57 -26.84
C GLU A 426 19.23 -25.76 -27.31
N SER A 427 18.17 -25.71 -26.49
CA SER A 427 16.98 -24.94 -26.82
C SER A 427 17.28 -23.45 -26.94
N GLN A 428 16.64 -22.79 -27.90
CA GLN A 428 16.74 -21.34 -28.10
C GLN A 428 15.44 -20.65 -27.68
N MET A 429 15.55 -19.40 -27.23
CA MET A 429 14.39 -18.58 -26.92
C MET A 429 13.62 -18.18 -28.18
N THR A 430 12.30 -18.17 -28.08
CA THR A 430 11.38 -17.73 -29.14
C THR A 430 10.31 -16.80 -28.56
N ASP A 431 9.51 -16.18 -29.42
CA ASP A 431 8.40 -15.32 -28.97
C ASP A 431 7.31 -16.08 -28.22
N ASP A 432 7.14 -17.37 -28.53
CA ASP A 432 6.18 -18.26 -27.85
C ASP A 432 6.45 -18.42 -26.35
N ASP A 433 7.69 -18.21 -25.93
CA ASP A 433 8.09 -18.30 -24.53
C ASP A 433 7.49 -17.17 -23.67
N PHE A 434 7.05 -16.08 -24.28
CA PHE A 434 6.44 -14.93 -23.59
C PHE A 434 4.91 -14.97 -23.56
N VAL A 435 4.28 -15.84 -24.35
CA VAL A 435 2.82 -15.96 -24.46
C VAL A 435 2.18 -16.38 -23.13
N GLN A 436 2.68 -17.45 -22.52
CA GLN A 436 2.12 -17.96 -21.25
C GLN A 436 2.44 -17.07 -20.04
N PRO A 437 3.65 -16.52 -19.86
CA PRO A 437 3.92 -15.51 -18.84
C PRO A 437 3.00 -14.29 -18.95
N ALA A 438 2.73 -13.81 -20.17
CA ALA A 438 1.81 -12.68 -20.40
C ALA A 438 0.36 -13.04 -20.03
N ALA A 439 -0.06 -14.28 -20.28
CA ALA A 439 -1.35 -14.78 -19.82
C ALA A 439 -1.42 -14.85 -18.28
N LEU A 440 -0.36 -15.32 -17.62
CA LEU A 440 -0.28 -15.35 -16.16
C LEU A 440 -0.30 -13.93 -15.56
N TRP A 441 0.39 -12.97 -16.17
CA TRP A 441 0.36 -11.55 -15.78
C TRP A 441 -1.07 -10.98 -15.75
N LYS A 442 -1.90 -11.34 -16.75
CA LYS A 442 -3.33 -10.99 -16.77
C LYS A 442 -4.14 -11.69 -15.69
N VAL A 443 -3.80 -12.94 -15.37
CA VAL A 443 -4.48 -13.72 -14.32
C VAL A 443 -4.23 -13.13 -12.94
N ILE A 444 -2.99 -12.74 -12.62
CA ILE A 444 -2.69 -12.13 -11.32
C ILE A 444 -3.33 -10.74 -11.19
N GLY A 445 -3.49 -9.99 -12.28
CA GLY A 445 -4.21 -8.71 -12.29
C GLY A 445 -5.71 -8.78 -11.96
N ARG A 446 -6.28 -9.98 -11.83
CA ARG A 446 -7.68 -10.16 -11.37
C ARG A 446 -7.84 -9.91 -9.87
N GLU A 447 -6.75 -10.01 -9.11
CA GLU A 447 -6.74 -9.70 -7.68
C GLU A 447 -6.24 -8.25 -7.49
N PRO A 448 -7.04 -7.38 -6.84
CA PRO A 448 -6.66 -5.99 -6.60
C PRO A 448 -5.29 -5.86 -5.91
N GLY A 449 -4.42 -5.02 -6.47
CA GLY A 449 -3.08 -4.74 -5.93
C GLY A 449 -2.03 -5.84 -6.14
N HIS A 450 -2.38 -6.99 -6.72
CA HIS A 450 -1.44 -8.12 -6.87
C HIS A 450 -0.32 -7.83 -7.86
N GLN A 451 -0.62 -7.09 -8.93
CA GLN A 451 0.39 -6.63 -9.90
C GLN A 451 1.39 -5.65 -9.27
N GLU A 452 0.92 -4.76 -8.40
CA GLU A 452 1.77 -3.81 -7.67
C GLU A 452 2.67 -4.54 -6.67
N ARG A 453 2.13 -5.53 -5.94
CA ARG A 453 2.92 -6.40 -5.06
C ARG A 453 3.97 -7.20 -5.85
N PHE A 454 3.61 -7.76 -7.01
CA PHE A 454 4.57 -8.43 -7.91
C PHE A 454 5.74 -7.51 -8.28
N ILE A 455 5.44 -6.29 -8.72
CA ILE A 455 6.46 -5.30 -9.09
C ILE A 455 7.36 -5.00 -7.88
N GLY A 456 6.77 -4.77 -6.70
CA GLY A 456 7.51 -4.55 -5.47
C GLY A 456 8.38 -5.74 -5.05
N ASN A 457 7.95 -6.98 -5.33
CA ASN A 457 8.71 -8.20 -5.04
C ASN A 457 9.94 -8.31 -5.94
N VAL A 458 9.76 -8.13 -7.25
CA VAL A 458 10.87 -8.15 -8.23
C VAL A 458 11.85 -7.01 -7.93
N ALA A 459 11.35 -5.79 -7.76
CA ALA A 459 12.17 -4.62 -7.50
C ALA A 459 12.98 -4.74 -6.20
N SER A 460 12.38 -5.30 -5.14
CA SER A 460 13.09 -5.53 -3.88
C SER A 460 14.22 -6.57 -4.00
N SER A 461 14.19 -7.44 -5.01
CA SER A 461 15.27 -8.36 -5.31
C SER A 461 16.31 -7.71 -6.23
N LEU A 462 15.87 -7.07 -7.33
CA LEU A 462 16.77 -6.41 -8.28
C LEU A 462 17.56 -5.25 -7.66
N LYS A 463 17.01 -4.55 -6.65
CA LYS A 463 17.71 -3.44 -5.99
C LYS A 463 19.01 -3.85 -5.31
N THR A 464 19.18 -5.14 -4.98
CA THR A 464 20.40 -5.66 -4.35
C THR A 464 21.41 -6.19 -5.37
N VAL A 465 21.05 -6.19 -6.66
CA VAL A 465 21.98 -6.46 -7.77
C VAL A 465 22.87 -5.24 -7.95
N THR A 466 24.18 -5.43 -7.85
CA THR A 466 25.19 -4.37 -7.95
C THR A 466 25.62 -4.06 -9.38
N TYR A 467 25.30 -4.94 -10.35
CA TYR A 467 25.63 -4.79 -11.77
C TYR A 467 24.46 -4.13 -12.54
N PRO A 468 24.56 -2.85 -12.95
CA PRO A 468 23.47 -2.15 -13.64
C PRO A 468 23.05 -2.83 -14.95
N GLU A 469 23.99 -3.45 -15.67
CA GLU A 469 23.73 -4.19 -16.91
C GLU A 469 22.85 -5.42 -16.69
N VAL A 470 22.96 -6.09 -15.53
CA VAL A 470 22.10 -7.21 -15.16
C VAL A 470 20.69 -6.70 -14.83
N ARG A 471 20.58 -5.57 -14.11
CA ARG A 471 19.29 -4.92 -13.84
C ARG A 471 18.58 -4.51 -15.13
N GLN A 472 19.30 -3.86 -16.04
CA GLN A 472 18.73 -3.43 -17.33
C GLN A 472 18.21 -4.63 -18.15
N LYS A 473 19.01 -5.70 -18.28
CA LYS A 473 18.57 -6.92 -18.97
C LYS A 473 17.35 -7.56 -18.31
N ALA A 474 17.22 -7.50 -17.00
CA ALA A 474 16.03 -7.98 -16.30
C ALA A 474 14.79 -7.13 -16.65
N TYR A 475 14.92 -5.80 -16.71
CA TYR A 475 13.83 -4.92 -17.15
C TYR A 475 13.42 -5.20 -18.60
N ASP A 476 14.39 -5.40 -19.49
CA ASP A 476 14.13 -5.73 -20.89
C ASP A 476 13.39 -7.07 -21.02
N LEU A 477 13.81 -8.07 -20.22
CA LEU A 477 13.15 -9.39 -20.16
C LEU A 477 11.68 -9.27 -19.73
N PHE A 478 11.38 -8.48 -18.69
CA PHE A 478 9.99 -8.26 -18.27
C PHE A 478 9.18 -7.40 -19.24
N SER A 479 9.83 -6.51 -20.00
CA SER A 479 9.17 -5.74 -21.08
C SER A 479 8.65 -6.64 -22.21
N ARG A 480 9.24 -7.82 -22.38
CA ARG A 480 8.75 -8.83 -23.32
C ARG A 480 7.49 -9.55 -22.85
N VAL A 481 7.25 -9.62 -21.54
CA VAL A 481 6.02 -10.17 -20.96
C VAL A 481 4.87 -9.17 -21.09
N ASN A 482 5.13 -7.91 -20.77
CA ASN A 482 4.21 -6.81 -20.96
C ASN A 482 5.02 -5.51 -21.15
N LYS A 483 4.67 -4.71 -22.16
CA LYS A 483 5.47 -3.55 -22.58
C LYS A 483 5.78 -2.56 -21.45
N ASP A 484 4.85 -2.36 -20.52
CA ASP A 484 5.02 -1.40 -19.42
C ASP A 484 5.65 -2.02 -18.17
N LEU A 485 5.65 -3.36 -18.07
CA LEU A 485 6.08 -4.06 -16.85
C LEU A 485 7.55 -3.81 -16.54
N GLY A 486 8.44 -3.92 -17.52
CA GLY A 486 9.87 -3.66 -17.31
C GLY A 486 10.14 -2.23 -16.85
N LYS A 487 9.49 -1.24 -17.47
CA LYS A 487 9.58 0.17 -17.07
C LYS A 487 9.09 0.41 -15.64
N ARG A 488 7.94 -0.18 -15.27
CA ARG A 488 7.39 -0.07 -13.90
C ARG A 488 8.33 -0.70 -12.87
N ILE A 489 8.91 -1.87 -13.18
CA ILE A 489 9.90 -2.52 -12.31
C ILE A 489 11.16 -1.66 -12.20
N GLN A 490 11.67 -1.12 -13.31
CA GLN A 490 12.84 -0.23 -13.32
C GLN A 490 12.61 0.98 -12.43
N GLN A 491 11.48 1.67 -12.60
CA GLN A 491 11.12 2.83 -11.78
C GLN A 491 11.18 2.49 -10.29
N VAL A 492 10.48 1.42 -9.86
CA VAL A 492 10.46 1.03 -8.43
C VAL A 492 11.82 0.54 -7.93
N THR A 493 12.59 -0.15 -8.77
CA THR A 493 13.90 -0.69 -8.38
C THR A 493 14.93 0.40 -8.17
N GLU A 494 15.06 1.30 -9.15
CA GLU A 494 16.08 2.35 -9.15
C GLU A 494 15.68 3.51 -8.21
N MET A 495 14.39 3.69 -7.91
CA MET A 495 13.94 4.58 -6.81
C MET A 495 14.42 4.08 -5.43
N GLY A 496 14.76 2.80 -5.28
CA GLY A 496 15.11 2.15 -4.00
C GLY A 496 16.61 1.94 -3.74
N THR A 497 17.51 2.38 -4.62
CA THR A 497 18.96 2.20 -4.46
C THR A 497 19.69 3.53 -4.22
N GLY A 498 19.48 4.11 -3.05
CA GLY A 498 20.29 5.21 -2.51
C GLY A 498 19.99 6.57 -3.11
N ARG A 499 19.61 7.53 -2.26
CA ARG A 499 19.44 8.96 -2.62
C ARG A 499 18.62 9.12 -3.90
N ALA A 500 17.30 8.93 -3.81
CA ALA A 500 16.46 9.30 -4.94
C ALA A 500 16.55 10.81 -5.12
N HIS A 501 17.23 11.21 -6.19
CA HIS A 501 17.37 12.59 -6.61
C HIS A 501 16.17 12.95 -7.49
N PHE A 502 15.52 14.04 -7.14
CA PHE A 502 14.52 14.70 -7.96
C PHE A 502 15.01 16.10 -8.28
N ASP A 503 14.63 16.69 -9.41
CA ASP A 503 14.97 18.09 -9.66
C ASP A 503 14.34 18.98 -8.58
N PHE A 504 13.07 18.71 -8.26
CA PHE A 504 12.32 19.43 -7.23
C PHE A 504 11.65 18.47 -6.25
N ILE A 505 11.66 18.82 -4.97
CA ILE A 505 10.89 18.14 -3.94
C ILE A 505 9.87 19.11 -3.37
N VAL A 506 8.59 18.74 -3.45
CA VAL A 506 7.48 19.45 -2.81
C VAL A 506 7.05 18.68 -1.57
N VAL A 507 7.23 19.30 -0.40
CA VAL A 507 6.85 18.70 0.88
C VAL A 507 5.47 19.19 1.28
N GLY A 508 4.48 18.31 1.19
CA GLY A 508 3.05 18.60 1.37
C GLY A 508 2.28 18.58 0.05
N GLY A 509 1.41 17.58 -0.14
CA GLY A 509 0.57 17.40 -1.33
C GLY A 509 -0.74 18.18 -1.27
N GLY A 510 -0.74 19.36 -0.62
CA GLY A 510 -1.92 20.18 -0.39
C GLY A 510 -2.34 21.06 -1.58
N THR A 511 -3.20 22.05 -1.32
CA THR A 511 -3.69 23.00 -2.33
C THR A 511 -2.56 23.63 -3.15
N ALA A 512 -1.58 24.21 -2.46
CA ALA A 512 -0.45 24.84 -3.12
C ALA A 512 0.57 23.83 -3.67
N GLY A 513 0.90 22.79 -2.92
CA GLY A 513 1.94 21.82 -3.28
C GLY A 513 1.67 21.12 -4.61
N ASN A 514 0.44 20.63 -4.81
CA ASN A 514 0.08 20.01 -6.09
C ASN A 514 0.06 21.03 -7.25
N THR A 515 -0.35 22.27 -6.98
CA THR A 515 -0.31 23.35 -7.97
C THR A 515 1.13 23.61 -8.43
N VAL A 516 2.07 23.80 -7.50
CA VAL A 516 3.48 23.98 -7.82
C VAL A 516 4.04 22.75 -8.55
N ALA A 517 3.82 21.56 -8.02
CA ALA A 517 4.33 20.32 -8.62
C ALA A 517 3.80 20.09 -10.05
N GLY A 518 2.50 20.28 -10.28
CA GLY A 518 1.88 20.10 -11.59
C GLY A 518 2.36 21.11 -12.63
N ARG A 519 2.65 22.36 -12.21
CA ARG A 519 3.23 23.40 -13.06
C ARG A 519 4.69 23.15 -13.38
N LEU A 520 5.50 22.69 -12.42
CA LEU A 520 6.89 22.30 -12.68
C LEU A 520 6.95 21.09 -13.62
N ALA A 521 6.05 20.12 -13.43
CA ALA A 521 5.94 18.95 -14.28
C ALA A 521 5.42 19.22 -15.71
N GLU A 522 5.08 20.46 -16.07
CA GLU A 522 4.81 20.84 -17.46
C GLU A 522 6.04 20.67 -18.37
N ASN A 523 7.26 20.73 -17.81
CA ASN A 523 8.43 20.22 -18.51
C ASN A 523 8.53 18.70 -18.29
N PRO A 524 8.38 17.86 -19.34
CA PRO A 524 8.46 16.41 -19.21
C PRO A 524 9.84 15.87 -18.80
N ASP A 525 10.90 16.66 -18.96
CA ASP A 525 12.29 16.29 -18.60
C ASP A 525 12.61 16.52 -17.12
N VAL A 526 11.72 17.21 -16.39
CA VAL A 526 11.88 17.49 -14.96
C VAL A 526 11.21 16.40 -14.13
N THR A 527 11.90 15.97 -13.08
CA THR A 527 11.38 15.03 -12.08
C THR A 527 10.96 15.75 -10.80
N VAL A 528 9.72 15.50 -10.35
CA VAL A 528 9.17 16.13 -9.14
C VAL A 528 8.71 15.06 -8.15
N LEU A 529 9.12 15.19 -6.89
CA LEU A 529 8.59 14.40 -5.78
C LEU A 529 7.58 15.22 -4.98
N VAL A 530 6.41 14.66 -4.70
CA VAL A 530 5.42 15.21 -3.76
C VAL A 530 5.31 14.29 -2.56
N ILE A 531 5.53 14.81 -1.35
CA ILE A 531 5.40 14.05 -0.11
C ILE A 531 4.05 14.40 0.54
N GLU A 532 3.22 13.38 0.81
CA GLU A 532 1.89 13.55 1.39
C GLU A 532 1.68 12.58 2.55
N ALA A 533 1.25 13.11 3.70
CA ALA A 533 1.04 12.33 4.92
C ALA A 533 -0.24 11.48 4.88
N GLY A 534 -1.22 11.88 4.08
CA GLY A 534 -2.49 11.19 3.87
C GLY A 534 -2.52 10.27 2.65
N ALA A 535 -3.73 9.86 2.25
CA ALA A 535 -3.96 9.01 1.08
C ALA A 535 -3.61 9.73 -0.23
N GLY A 536 -3.13 8.98 -1.23
CA GLY A 536 -2.65 9.51 -2.52
C GLY A 536 -3.67 9.54 -3.65
N ASN A 537 -4.91 9.10 -3.41
CA ASN A 537 -5.93 8.83 -4.44
C ASN A 537 -7.31 9.45 -4.10
N PRO A 538 -7.39 10.77 -3.88
CA PRO A 538 -8.63 11.45 -3.48
C PRO A 538 -9.76 11.32 -4.50
N ASP A 539 -9.43 11.20 -5.78
CA ASP A 539 -10.36 11.02 -6.90
C ASP A 539 -11.14 9.69 -6.84
N GLN A 540 -10.66 8.72 -6.06
CA GLN A 540 -11.29 7.42 -5.89
C GLN A 540 -12.14 7.33 -4.61
N LEU A 541 -12.25 8.42 -3.85
CA LEU A 541 -12.89 8.45 -2.54
C LEU A 541 -14.20 9.24 -2.63
N GLU A 542 -15.35 8.55 -2.69
CA GLU A 542 -16.68 9.20 -2.77
C GLU A 542 -16.97 10.14 -1.59
N GLU A 543 -16.41 9.85 -0.40
CA GLU A 543 -16.50 10.73 0.77
C GLU A 543 -15.85 12.10 0.53
N ILE A 544 -14.85 12.17 -0.35
CA ILE A 544 -14.20 13.41 -0.78
C ILE A 544 -14.90 13.98 -2.01
N THR A 545 -15.12 13.19 -3.06
CA THR A 545 -15.59 13.71 -4.36
C THR A 545 -17.04 14.19 -4.35
N THR A 546 -17.87 13.70 -3.41
CA THR A 546 -19.26 14.16 -3.22
C THR A 546 -19.29 15.51 -2.49
N PRO A 547 -19.78 16.59 -3.11
CA PRO A 547 -19.75 17.93 -2.50
C PRO A 547 -20.42 18.05 -1.13
N SER A 548 -21.66 17.57 -0.98
CA SER A 548 -22.41 17.72 0.28
C SER A 548 -21.78 17.03 1.49
N ASN A 549 -20.88 16.08 1.29
CA ASN A 549 -20.20 15.34 2.36
C ASN A 549 -19.09 16.16 3.04
N ALA A 550 -18.76 17.36 2.56
CA ALA A 550 -17.71 18.20 3.15
C ALA A 550 -17.87 18.39 4.67
N MET A 551 -19.11 18.53 5.16
CA MET A 551 -19.38 18.68 6.59
C MET A 551 -19.08 17.42 7.42
N GLU A 552 -19.05 16.24 6.79
CA GLU A 552 -18.80 14.94 7.44
C GLU A 552 -17.31 14.56 7.48
N LEU A 553 -16.46 15.25 6.70
CA LEU A 553 -15.02 14.95 6.61
C LEU A 553 -14.21 15.37 7.86
N ARG A 554 -14.78 16.22 8.71
CA ARG A 554 -14.20 16.62 10.00
C ARG A 554 -14.06 15.42 10.92
N ASN A 555 -12.91 15.30 11.60
CA ASN A 555 -12.52 14.14 12.42
C ASN A 555 -12.42 12.81 11.66
N SER A 556 -12.50 12.80 10.33
CA SER A 556 -12.24 11.59 9.54
C SER A 556 -10.75 11.27 9.52
N LYS A 557 -10.40 10.11 8.94
CA LYS A 557 -9.00 9.73 8.65
C LYS A 557 -8.29 10.70 7.67
N HIS A 558 -9.06 11.55 6.98
CA HIS A 558 -8.58 12.56 6.05
C HIS A 558 -8.44 13.94 6.68
N ASP A 559 -8.75 14.09 7.97
CA ASP A 559 -8.59 15.33 8.72
C ASP A 559 -7.41 15.19 9.70
N TRP A 560 -6.55 16.20 9.75
CA TRP A 560 -5.53 16.31 10.79
C TRP A 560 -6.12 16.50 12.19
N ALA A 561 -7.32 17.09 12.28
CA ALA A 561 -8.06 17.31 13.52
C ALA A 561 -7.19 17.95 14.63
N TYR A 562 -6.61 19.11 14.33
CA TYR A 562 -5.71 19.80 15.24
C TYR A 562 -6.40 20.23 16.54
N LYS A 563 -5.64 20.30 17.64
CA LYS A 563 -6.07 21.00 18.86
C LYS A 563 -5.51 22.43 18.85
N SER A 564 -6.35 23.43 19.10
CA SER A 564 -5.92 24.82 19.18
C SER A 564 -6.50 25.54 20.39
N THR A 565 -5.70 26.40 21.01
CA THR A 565 -6.21 27.47 21.88
C THR A 565 -6.84 28.53 20.99
N ILE A 566 -8.14 28.78 21.16
CA ILE A 566 -8.88 29.74 20.34
C ILE A 566 -8.77 31.13 20.96
N VAL A 567 -9.08 31.25 22.26
CA VAL A 567 -9.03 32.49 23.03
C VAL A 567 -8.09 32.31 24.21
N LYS A 568 -7.18 33.27 24.42
CA LYS A 568 -6.29 33.31 25.59
C LYS A 568 -6.21 34.73 26.13
N ARG A 569 -6.95 34.99 27.21
CA ARG A 569 -7.02 36.29 27.89
C ARG A 569 -6.94 36.09 29.39
N ASP A 570 -6.60 37.16 30.12
CA ASP A 570 -6.56 37.14 31.59
C ASP A 570 -7.93 36.85 32.22
N ASP A 571 -9.03 37.24 31.54
CA ASP A 571 -10.41 37.05 32.00
C ASP A 571 -11.11 35.82 31.40
N TYR A 572 -10.53 35.17 30.39
CA TYR A 572 -11.15 34.03 29.72
C TYR A 572 -10.14 33.22 28.88
N GLU A 573 -10.13 31.89 29.05
CA GLU A 573 -9.35 30.99 28.20
C GLU A 573 -10.25 29.88 27.64
N ARG A 574 -10.17 29.65 26.33
CA ARG A 574 -10.88 28.55 25.66
C ARG A 574 -9.93 27.79 24.74
N VAL A 575 -9.76 26.52 25.07
CA VAL A 575 -8.99 25.55 24.30
C VAL A 575 -9.95 24.55 23.68
N GLU A 576 -9.83 24.34 22.37
CA GLU A 576 -10.76 23.49 21.63
C GLU A 576 -10.10 22.34 20.88
N LYS A 577 -10.90 21.29 20.71
CA LYS A 577 -10.69 20.22 19.74
C LYS A 577 -12.00 20.04 18.97
N PRO A 578 -12.01 19.91 17.62
CA PRO A 578 -10.92 20.00 16.62
C PRO A 578 -10.91 21.26 15.71
N ASN A 579 -9.73 21.63 15.18
CA ASN A 579 -9.50 22.54 14.04
C ASN A 579 -9.06 21.74 12.80
N SER A 580 -9.94 21.65 11.80
CA SER A 580 -9.79 20.71 10.69
C SER A 580 -8.84 21.18 9.60
N ARG A 581 -7.98 20.30 9.08
CA ARG A 581 -7.11 20.50 7.90
C ARG A 581 -7.01 19.20 7.11
N GLY A 582 -6.97 19.28 5.78
CA GLY A 582 -6.86 18.08 4.95
C GLY A 582 -5.54 17.32 5.11
N LYS A 583 -5.65 16.02 5.38
CA LYS A 583 -4.61 14.98 5.43
C LYS A 583 -4.89 13.94 4.34
N VAL A 584 -4.71 14.36 3.10
CA VAL A 584 -4.92 13.60 1.86
C VAL A 584 -4.33 14.41 0.72
N LEU A 585 -3.97 13.79 -0.39
CA LEU A 585 -3.57 14.53 -1.59
C LEU A 585 -4.70 15.50 -1.98
N GLY A 586 -4.33 16.76 -2.22
CA GLY A 586 -5.25 17.90 -2.35
C GLY A 586 -5.36 18.74 -1.08
N GLY A 587 -4.96 18.21 0.07
CA GLY A 587 -4.99 18.88 1.37
C GLY A 587 -6.38 19.45 1.67
N SER A 588 -6.43 20.70 2.11
CA SER A 588 -7.71 21.33 2.47
C SER A 588 -8.65 21.54 1.27
N SER A 589 -8.17 21.56 0.02
CA SER A 589 -9.08 21.58 -1.15
C SER A 589 -9.86 20.27 -1.33
N SER A 590 -9.47 19.19 -0.65
CA SER A 590 -10.20 17.92 -0.60
C SER A 590 -11.22 17.86 0.55
N LEU A 591 -11.21 18.83 1.47
CA LEU A 591 -12.09 18.82 2.66
C LEU A 591 -12.95 20.07 2.82
N ASN A 592 -12.56 21.20 2.23
CA ASN A 592 -13.24 22.47 2.42
C ASN A 592 -14.62 22.52 1.76
N TYR A 593 -15.30 23.66 1.96
CA TYR A 593 -16.68 23.94 1.53
C TYR A 593 -16.75 24.66 0.18
N PHE A 594 -15.73 24.52 -0.67
CA PHE A 594 -15.75 24.83 -2.11
C PHE A 594 -15.80 26.28 -2.56
N THR A 595 -16.30 27.19 -1.74
CA THR A 595 -16.61 28.55 -2.15
C THR A 595 -15.37 29.30 -2.62
N TRP A 596 -15.49 29.84 -3.82
CA TRP A 596 -14.47 30.51 -4.60
C TRP A 596 -14.69 32.01 -4.60
N VAL A 597 -14.13 32.66 -3.59
CA VAL A 597 -14.17 34.12 -3.39
C VAL A 597 -12.74 34.67 -3.34
N PRO A 598 -12.45 35.78 -4.05
CA PRO A 598 -11.20 36.52 -3.90
C PRO A 598 -11.35 37.56 -2.78
N GLY A 599 -10.24 38.17 -2.34
CA GLY A 599 -10.26 39.29 -1.41
C GLY A 599 -10.31 40.65 -2.12
N CYS A 600 -10.30 41.75 -1.36
CA CYS A 600 -10.33 43.10 -1.94
C CYS A 600 -8.95 43.60 -2.37
N LYS A 601 -8.94 44.48 -3.38
CA LYS A 601 -7.75 45.21 -3.83
C LYS A 601 -7.01 45.88 -2.67
N GLY A 602 -7.75 46.57 -1.80
CA GLY A 602 -7.19 47.32 -0.68
C GLY A 602 -6.44 46.44 0.35
N THR A 603 -6.74 45.14 0.44
CA THR A 603 -6.04 44.20 1.33
C THR A 603 -4.75 43.70 0.69
N PHE A 604 -4.78 43.30 -0.57
CA PHE A 604 -3.58 42.86 -1.29
C PHE A 604 -2.60 44.00 -1.54
N ASP A 605 -3.07 45.24 -1.76
CA ASP A 605 -2.18 46.40 -1.89
C ASP A 605 -1.36 46.66 -0.61
N GLN A 606 -1.88 46.31 0.57
CA GLN A 606 -1.10 46.39 1.82
C GLN A 606 0.05 45.39 1.89
N TRP A 607 0.03 44.33 1.07
CA TRP A 607 1.16 43.39 0.99
C TRP A 607 2.42 44.04 0.39
N GLU A 608 2.33 45.23 -0.24
CA GLU A 608 3.50 45.98 -0.74
C GLU A 608 4.52 46.26 0.36
N GLU A 609 4.08 46.45 1.61
CA GLU A 609 4.97 46.66 2.75
C GLU A 609 5.94 45.48 2.97
N TYR A 610 5.52 44.28 2.59
CA TYR A 610 6.21 43.01 2.86
C TYR A 610 6.83 42.42 1.59
N GLY A 611 6.04 42.27 0.52
CA GLY A 611 6.46 41.66 -0.74
C GLY A 611 6.93 42.66 -1.80
N GLY A 612 6.66 43.95 -1.64
CA GLY A 612 6.85 44.96 -2.68
C GLY A 612 5.75 44.92 -3.75
N LYS A 613 5.89 45.76 -4.78
CA LYS A 613 4.85 46.03 -5.80
C LYS A 613 4.34 44.79 -6.53
N GLU A 614 5.18 43.76 -6.71
CA GLU A 614 4.77 42.52 -7.37
C GLU A 614 3.68 41.77 -6.59
N TRP A 615 3.50 42.04 -5.31
CA TRP A 615 2.52 41.40 -4.43
C TRP A 615 1.29 42.26 -4.16
N THR A 616 1.09 43.36 -4.89
CA THR A 616 -0.17 44.12 -4.86
C THR A 616 -1.24 43.47 -5.73
N TRP A 617 -2.48 43.98 -5.69
CA TRP A 617 -3.60 43.37 -6.41
C TRP A 617 -3.34 43.18 -7.91
N ASP A 618 -2.95 44.25 -8.62
CA ASP A 618 -2.93 44.24 -10.09
C ASP A 618 -1.97 43.17 -10.67
N PRO A 619 -0.73 43.01 -10.15
CA PRO A 619 0.14 41.91 -10.57
C PRO A 619 -0.32 40.51 -10.13
N LEU A 620 -1.19 40.40 -9.11
CA LEU A 620 -1.72 39.13 -8.61
C LEU A 620 -2.98 38.66 -9.35
N VAL A 621 -3.76 39.57 -9.95
CA VAL A 621 -4.98 39.27 -10.73
C VAL A 621 -4.82 38.11 -11.73
N PRO A 622 -3.76 38.05 -12.56
CA PRO A 622 -3.56 36.94 -13.47
C PRO A 622 -3.44 35.58 -12.76
N TYR A 623 -2.78 35.54 -11.60
CA TYR A 623 -2.55 34.32 -10.83
C TYR A 623 -3.82 33.80 -10.12
N PHE A 624 -4.73 34.69 -9.73
CA PHE A 624 -6.05 34.28 -9.21
C PHE A 624 -6.90 33.53 -10.24
N ARG A 625 -6.65 33.80 -11.54
CA ARG A 625 -7.42 33.25 -12.67
C ARG A 625 -6.75 32.04 -13.32
N LYS A 626 -5.43 31.91 -13.15
CA LYS A 626 -4.58 30.92 -13.83
C LYS A 626 -4.90 29.46 -13.50
N SER A 627 -5.28 29.18 -12.26
CA SER A 627 -5.54 27.81 -11.79
C SER A 627 -6.89 27.25 -12.21
N VAL A 628 -7.82 28.09 -12.69
CA VAL A 628 -9.22 27.68 -12.85
C VAL A 628 -9.74 27.78 -14.29
N THR A 629 -10.75 26.97 -14.55
CA THR A 629 -11.65 27.09 -15.70
C THR A 629 -13.04 27.41 -15.16
N TYR A 630 -13.62 28.53 -15.60
CA TYR A 630 -14.94 28.98 -15.19
C TYR A 630 -16.02 28.48 -16.16
N HIS A 631 -17.13 27.97 -15.61
CA HIS A 631 -18.27 27.47 -16.35
C HIS A 631 -19.57 28.19 -15.97
N ASP A 632 -20.38 28.48 -16.99
CA ASP A 632 -21.76 28.97 -16.88
C ASP A 632 -22.57 28.41 -18.07
N ASP A 633 -22.82 27.11 -18.04
CA ASP A 633 -23.41 26.37 -19.17
C ASP A 633 -24.82 26.88 -19.53
N LEU A 634 -25.55 27.42 -18.55
CA LEU A 634 -26.90 27.98 -18.70
C LEU A 634 -26.91 29.46 -19.08
N LYS A 635 -25.74 30.14 -19.05
CA LYS A 635 -25.57 31.58 -19.35
C LYS A 635 -26.46 32.47 -18.48
N LEU A 636 -26.51 32.17 -17.18
CA LEU A 636 -27.34 32.89 -16.22
C LEU A 636 -26.67 34.16 -15.69
N TYR A 637 -25.34 34.27 -15.83
CA TYR A 637 -24.55 35.32 -15.22
C TYR A 637 -23.90 36.23 -16.27
N PRO A 638 -23.43 37.44 -15.89
CA PRO A 638 -22.81 38.37 -16.83
C PRO A 638 -21.61 37.74 -17.57
N GLU A 639 -21.56 37.92 -18.90
CA GLU A 639 -20.50 37.39 -19.76
C GLU A 639 -19.09 37.86 -19.32
N SER A 640 -19.01 39.03 -18.67
CA SER A 640 -17.77 39.57 -18.11
C SER A 640 -17.12 38.66 -17.05
N LEU A 641 -17.85 37.71 -16.46
CA LEU A 641 -17.32 36.74 -15.49
C LEU A 641 -16.56 35.58 -16.13
N HIS A 642 -16.58 35.39 -17.46
CA HIS A 642 -15.73 34.37 -18.08
C HIS A 642 -14.22 34.60 -17.83
N LYS A 643 -13.83 35.83 -17.49
CA LYS A 643 -12.45 36.17 -17.09
C LYS A 643 -11.99 35.52 -15.79
N LEU A 644 -12.89 34.91 -15.01
CA LEU A 644 -12.54 34.28 -13.73
C LEU A 644 -11.58 33.10 -13.90
N GLY A 645 -11.58 32.45 -15.06
CA GLY A 645 -10.64 31.39 -15.40
C GLY A 645 -9.88 31.65 -16.68
N SER A 646 -8.69 31.05 -16.78
CA SER A 646 -7.86 31.08 -17.99
C SER A 646 -7.46 29.69 -18.49
N GLY A 647 -8.29 28.68 -18.22
CA GLY A 647 -8.07 27.31 -18.69
C GLY A 647 -7.23 26.44 -17.75
N GLY A 648 -7.24 26.72 -16.44
CA GLY A 648 -6.57 25.88 -15.45
C GLY A 648 -7.38 24.63 -15.06
N PRO A 649 -6.75 23.66 -14.38
CA PRO A 649 -7.35 22.34 -14.13
C PRO A 649 -8.48 22.33 -13.09
N ILE A 650 -8.63 23.39 -12.28
CA ILE A 650 -9.69 23.47 -11.28
C ILE A 650 -10.95 24.01 -11.92
N HIS A 651 -12.02 23.23 -11.95
CA HIS A 651 -13.28 23.69 -12.48
C HIS A 651 -14.06 24.46 -11.42
N ILE A 652 -14.49 25.66 -11.77
CA ILE A 652 -15.36 26.49 -10.94
C ILE A 652 -16.64 26.82 -11.70
N SER A 653 -17.75 26.91 -10.99
CA SER A 653 -19.02 27.38 -11.53
C SER A 653 -19.82 28.07 -10.43
N HIS A 654 -20.82 28.88 -10.78
CA HIS A 654 -21.78 29.32 -9.77
C HIS A 654 -22.45 28.11 -9.13
N ALA A 655 -22.69 28.18 -7.82
CA ALA A 655 -23.28 27.11 -7.04
C ALA A 655 -24.53 26.58 -7.76
N GLU A 656 -24.62 25.25 -7.91
CA GLU A 656 -25.78 24.62 -8.52
C GLU A 656 -27.01 24.94 -7.65
N LEU A 657 -27.82 25.86 -8.17
CA LEU A 657 -28.99 26.40 -7.51
C LEU A 657 -30.02 25.28 -7.38
N LEU A 658 -30.36 24.94 -6.15
CA LEU A 658 -31.34 23.90 -5.85
C LEU A 658 -32.74 24.50 -6.08
N ASP A 659 -33.51 23.90 -6.99
CA ASP A 659 -34.86 24.37 -7.32
C ASP A 659 -35.74 24.49 -6.05
N ASP A 660 -35.66 23.49 -5.17
CA ASP A 660 -36.37 23.44 -3.88
C ASP A 660 -35.99 24.59 -2.93
N MET A 661 -34.81 25.20 -3.11
CA MET A 661 -34.33 26.31 -2.26
C MET A 661 -34.63 27.70 -2.82
N THR A 662 -35.30 27.80 -3.97
CA THR A 662 -35.70 29.10 -4.55
C THR A 662 -36.48 29.97 -3.55
N PRO A 663 -37.49 29.48 -2.81
CA PRO A 663 -38.24 30.30 -1.87
C PRO A 663 -37.40 30.84 -0.71
N PHE A 664 -36.43 30.04 -0.23
CA PHE A 664 -35.47 30.48 0.79
C PHE A 664 -34.56 31.58 0.25
N ARG A 665 -33.97 31.36 -0.92
CA ARG A 665 -33.04 32.29 -1.57
C ARG A 665 -33.67 33.65 -1.82
N GLU A 666 -34.89 33.67 -2.38
CA GLU A 666 -35.63 34.90 -2.62
C GLU A 666 -35.94 35.66 -1.31
N ALA A 667 -36.25 34.93 -0.24
CA ALA A 667 -36.52 35.54 1.06
C ALA A 667 -35.26 36.19 1.66
N VAL A 668 -34.09 35.53 1.57
CA VAL A 668 -32.81 36.11 2.00
C VAL A 668 -32.47 37.36 1.18
N ILE A 669 -32.63 37.32 -0.14
CA ILE A 669 -32.38 38.46 -1.04
C ILE A 669 -33.27 39.65 -0.67
N LYS A 670 -34.58 39.43 -0.47
CA LYS A 670 -35.51 40.50 -0.07
C LYS A 670 -35.17 41.06 1.30
N ALA A 671 -34.87 40.20 2.27
CA ALA A 671 -34.45 40.61 3.60
C ALA A 671 -33.19 41.49 3.57
N TRP A 672 -32.19 41.10 2.78
CA TRP A 672 -30.97 41.88 2.56
C TRP A 672 -31.26 43.25 1.94
N GLN A 673 -32.06 43.29 0.88
CA GLN A 673 -32.46 44.53 0.21
C GLN A 673 -33.28 45.46 1.12
N SER A 674 -34.12 44.90 2.00
CA SER A 674 -34.94 45.67 2.96
C SER A 674 -34.09 46.51 3.93
N LYS A 675 -32.82 46.11 4.15
CA LYS A 675 -31.83 46.83 4.95
C LYS A 675 -30.88 47.70 4.13
N GLY A 676 -31.19 47.91 2.85
CA GLY A 676 -30.40 48.73 1.94
C GLY A 676 -29.18 48.02 1.35
N GLY A 677 -29.06 46.70 1.51
CA GLY A 677 -27.98 45.91 0.93
C GLY A 677 -28.12 45.76 -0.59
N SER A 678 -27.01 45.89 -1.33
CA SER A 678 -26.96 45.65 -2.77
C SER A 678 -26.76 44.17 -3.09
N ILE A 679 -27.22 43.76 -4.28
CA ILE A 679 -26.89 42.46 -4.89
C ILE A 679 -25.83 42.70 -5.97
N THR A 680 -24.79 41.87 -6.03
CA THR A 680 -23.75 41.93 -7.06
C THR A 680 -23.33 40.51 -7.43
N GLU A 681 -23.02 40.28 -8.71
CA GLU A 681 -22.38 39.03 -9.16
C GLU A 681 -20.88 39.21 -9.41
N ASN A 682 -20.37 40.44 -9.24
CA ASN A 682 -18.96 40.76 -9.45
C ASN A 682 -18.32 41.25 -8.16
N ILE A 683 -17.73 40.30 -7.44
CA ILE A 683 -16.83 40.54 -6.30
C ILE A 683 -15.36 40.32 -6.69
N TYR A 684 -15.08 40.10 -7.98
CA TYR A 684 -13.82 39.51 -8.46
C TYR A 684 -12.82 40.50 -9.07
N ASP A 685 -13.19 41.78 -9.13
CA ASP A 685 -12.34 42.86 -9.65
C ASP A 685 -11.77 43.78 -8.56
N GLY A 686 -11.83 43.34 -7.29
CA GLY A 686 -11.14 44.00 -6.18
C GLY A 686 -12.02 44.84 -5.26
N GLU A 687 -13.33 44.89 -5.53
CA GLU A 687 -14.34 45.44 -4.63
C GLU A 687 -15.30 44.32 -4.21
N MET A 688 -15.51 44.16 -2.90
CA MET A 688 -16.45 43.18 -2.34
C MET A 688 -17.46 43.91 -1.46
N ASN A 689 -18.69 44.05 -1.96
CA ASN A 689 -19.76 44.67 -1.20
C ASN A 689 -21.12 44.16 -1.69
N GLY A 690 -21.98 43.75 -0.76
CA GLY A 690 -23.32 43.25 -1.05
C GLY A 690 -23.45 41.74 -0.90
N LEU A 691 -24.58 41.22 -1.35
CA LEU A 691 -24.90 39.79 -1.39
C LEU A 691 -24.66 39.26 -2.82
N THR A 692 -24.01 38.11 -2.94
CA THR A 692 -23.66 37.50 -4.23
C THR A 692 -24.09 36.04 -4.26
N HIS A 693 -24.37 35.51 -5.46
CA HIS A 693 -24.40 34.07 -5.65
C HIS A 693 -22.97 33.53 -5.57
N CYS A 694 -22.78 32.43 -4.84
CA CYS A 694 -21.46 31.83 -4.67
C CYS A 694 -20.97 31.22 -6.00
N CYS A 695 -19.69 31.42 -6.34
CA CYS A 695 -18.98 30.46 -7.18
C CYS A 695 -18.35 29.41 -6.28
N ASP A 696 -18.35 28.15 -6.72
CA ASP A 696 -17.76 27.03 -6.01
C ASP A 696 -16.75 26.30 -6.91
N SER A 697 -15.81 25.59 -6.29
CA SER A 697 -14.95 24.60 -6.95
C SER A 697 -15.67 23.26 -7.14
N ILE A 698 -16.90 23.34 -7.64
CA ILE A 698 -17.78 22.24 -8.02
C ILE A 698 -18.18 22.46 -9.48
N TYR A 699 -18.22 21.41 -10.27
CA TYR A 699 -18.79 21.43 -11.61
C TYR A 699 -19.46 20.10 -11.92
N LYS A 700 -20.73 20.12 -12.34
CA LYS A 700 -21.54 18.93 -12.65
C LYS A 700 -21.63 17.96 -11.47
N GLY A 701 -21.90 18.51 -10.28
CA GLY A 701 -22.00 17.75 -9.03
C GLY A 701 -20.69 17.09 -8.54
N GLU A 702 -19.52 17.45 -9.09
CA GLU A 702 -18.23 16.87 -8.71
C GLU A 702 -17.25 17.93 -8.17
N ARG A 703 -16.54 17.59 -7.08
CA ARG A 703 -15.52 18.44 -6.46
C ARG A 703 -14.28 18.58 -7.36
N SER A 704 -13.77 19.81 -7.49
CA SER A 704 -12.47 20.12 -8.09
C SER A 704 -11.45 20.55 -7.02
N GLY A 705 -10.49 19.67 -6.69
CA GLY A 705 -9.37 20.01 -5.80
C GLY A 705 -8.01 19.90 -6.45
N SER A 706 -6.96 20.29 -5.74
CA SER A 706 -5.64 20.51 -6.33
C SER A 706 -4.98 19.24 -6.85
N TRP A 707 -5.46 18.04 -6.50
CA TRP A 707 -4.96 16.79 -7.08
C TRP A 707 -5.11 16.75 -8.61
N LEU A 708 -6.05 17.52 -9.18
CA LEU A 708 -6.22 17.65 -10.63
C LEU A 708 -4.97 18.19 -11.34
N PHE A 709 -4.12 18.97 -10.65
CA PHE A 709 -2.84 19.43 -11.21
C PHE A 709 -1.86 18.29 -11.52
N LEU A 710 -2.00 17.15 -10.86
CA LEU A 710 -1.11 15.99 -11.03
C LEU A 710 -1.67 14.98 -12.04
N GLN A 711 -2.93 15.11 -12.46
CA GLN A 711 -3.51 14.20 -13.44
C GLN A 711 -2.78 14.29 -14.78
N GLY A 712 -2.41 13.13 -15.31
CA GLY A 712 -1.68 13.03 -16.57
C GLY A 712 -0.21 13.49 -16.50
N LYS A 713 0.39 13.58 -15.30
CA LYS A 713 1.80 13.99 -15.10
C LYS A 713 2.69 12.81 -14.69
N PRO A 714 3.19 11.99 -15.64
CA PRO A 714 3.96 10.77 -15.33
C PRO A 714 5.35 11.05 -14.72
N ASN A 715 5.81 12.30 -14.77
CA ASN A 715 7.06 12.79 -14.21
C ASN A 715 6.92 13.36 -12.78
N VAL A 716 5.72 13.28 -12.19
CA VAL A 716 5.49 13.51 -10.76
C VAL A 716 5.40 12.17 -10.03
N THR A 717 6.21 12.01 -8.98
CA THR A 717 6.10 10.88 -8.05
C THR A 717 5.41 11.35 -6.78
N VAL A 718 4.29 10.73 -6.41
CA VAL A 718 3.59 11.01 -5.14
C VAL A 718 3.97 9.95 -4.11
N LEU A 719 4.57 10.38 -3.02
CA LEU A 719 4.90 9.55 -1.87
C LEU A 719 3.85 9.78 -0.77
N SER A 720 2.74 9.05 -0.88
CA SER A 720 1.59 9.13 0.04
C SER A 720 1.78 8.29 1.31
N GLY A 721 1.04 8.63 2.38
CA GLY A 721 1.12 7.97 3.69
C GLY A 721 2.41 8.27 4.45
N THR A 722 3.19 9.25 4.01
CA THR A 722 4.58 9.47 4.44
C THR A 722 4.72 10.82 5.14
N HIS A 723 5.30 10.81 6.34
CA HIS A 723 5.49 12.04 7.14
C HIS A 723 6.89 12.62 6.91
N SER A 724 6.99 13.92 6.70
CA SER A 724 8.29 14.60 6.70
C SER A 724 8.84 14.68 8.12
N LYS A 725 10.10 14.30 8.33
CA LYS A 725 10.76 14.34 9.63
C LYS A 725 11.56 15.62 9.83
N ARG A 726 12.42 15.94 8.86
CA ARG A 726 13.30 17.12 8.88
C ARG A 726 13.87 17.40 7.50
N LEU A 727 14.26 18.65 7.26
CA LEU A 727 15.04 19.05 6.09
C LEU A 727 16.51 18.64 6.24
N ILE A 728 17.14 18.36 5.10
CA ILE A 728 18.57 18.04 5.01
C ILE A 728 19.29 19.31 4.61
N ILE A 729 19.87 20.02 5.58
CA ILE A 729 20.57 21.29 5.37
C ILE A 729 22.09 21.08 5.51
N ASN A 730 22.85 21.59 4.54
CA ASN A 730 24.31 21.61 4.60
C ASN A 730 24.77 22.69 5.58
N GLU A 731 25.47 22.27 6.64
CA GLU A 731 25.96 23.18 7.69
C GLU A 731 27.04 24.17 7.20
N ALA A 732 27.72 23.88 6.07
CA ALA A 732 28.79 24.74 5.58
C ALA A 732 28.28 26.03 4.92
N ASP A 733 27.11 25.98 4.27
CA ASP A 733 26.61 27.07 3.42
C ASP A 733 25.09 27.30 3.50
N ASN A 734 24.41 26.60 4.41
CA ASN A 734 22.96 26.61 4.63
C ASN A 734 22.15 26.26 3.38
N THR A 735 22.66 25.40 2.50
CA THR A 735 21.88 24.87 1.36
C THR A 735 20.98 23.71 1.80
N CYS A 736 19.68 23.81 1.54
CA CYS A 736 18.74 22.72 1.70
C CYS A 736 18.85 21.75 0.51
N ASN A 737 19.33 20.54 0.79
CA ASN A 737 19.60 19.53 -0.22
C ASN A 737 18.48 18.50 -0.35
N GLY A 738 17.48 18.50 0.54
CA GLY A 738 16.50 17.44 0.58
C GLY A 738 15.69 17.37 1.87
N VAL A 739 15.03 16.22 2.07
CA VAL A 739 14.16 15.94 3.21
C VAL A 739 14.29 14.48 3.63
N THR A 740 14.37 14.26 4.94
CA THR A 740 14.21 12.94 5.55
C THR A 740 12.73 12.72 5.83
N VAL A 741 12.21 11.55 5.46
CA VAL A 741 10.80 11.18 5.65
C VAL A 741 10.66 9.85 6.38
N ILE A 742 9.47 9.60 6.94
CA ILE A 742 9.08 8.37 7.61
C ILE A 742 7.94 7.72 6.82
N HIS A 743 8.20 6.53 6.27
CA HIS A 743 7.25 5.73 5.49
C HIS A 743 6.17 5.10 6.38
N PRO A 744 5.02 4.65 5.81
CA PRO A 744 4.00 3.89 6.54
C PRO A 744 4.55 2.67 7.29
N SER A 745 5.65 2.07 6.81
CA SER A 745 6.30 0.93 7.45
C SER A 745 7.13 1.30 8.69
N GLY A 746 7.23 2.59 9.03
CA GLY A 746 8.09 3.13 10.10
C GLY A 746 9.55 3.34 9.72
N ASN A 747 9.94 3.02 8.47
CA ASN A 747 11.32 3.21 8.02
C ASN A 747 11.58 4.65 7.58
N GLU A 748 12.80 5.12 7.81
CA GLU A 748 13.24 6.44 7.35
C GLU A 748 13.91 6.36 5.97
N SER A 749 13.78 7.43 5.18
CA SER A 749 14.51 7.57 3.92
C SER A 749 14.82 9.03 3.63
N ASP A 750 15.95 9.26 2.99
CA ASP A 750 16.39 10.58 2.54
C ASP A 750 16.13 10.75 1.05
N TYR A 751 15.47 11.85 0.69
CA TYR A 751 15.23 12.28 -0.68
C TYR A 751 15.95 13.60 -0.93
N PHE A 752 16.62 13.72 -2.07
CA PHE A 752 17.46 14.88 -2.38
C PHE A 752 16.92 15.67 -3.56
N ALA A 753 16.93 16.99 -3.45
CA ALA A 753 16.56 17.91 -4.53
C ALA A 753 17.84 18.33 -5.28
N GLY A 754 17.83 18.20 -6.60
CA GLY A 754 18.89 18.71 -7.48
C GLY A 754 18.84 20.23 -7.64
N ARG A 755 17.65 20.83 -7.45
CA ARG A 755 17.42 22.27 -7.57
C ARG A 755 16.93 22.88 -6.26
N GLU A 756 15.69 22.61 -5.88
CA GLU A 756 15.05 23.25 -4.72
C GLU A 756 14.06 22.33 -4.01
N VAL A 757 13.94 22.52 -2.69
CA VAL A 757 12.86 22.00 -1.86
C VAL A 757 11.80 23.10 -1.67
N ILE A 758 10.54 22.77 -1.90
CA ILE A 758 9.40 23.67 -1.72
C ILE A 758 8.50 23.12 -0.62
N LEU A 759 8.35 23.88 0.48
CA LEU A 759 7.42 23.55 1.56
C LEU A 759 6.01 24.03 1.23
N SER A 760 5.05 23.14 1.41
CA SER A 760 3.62 23.40 1.24
C SER A 760 2.77 22.51 2.17
N GLN A 761 3.19 22.36 3.44
CA GLN A 761 2.46 21.54 4.41
C GLN A 761 1.33 22.30 5.11
N GLY A 762 1.12 23.57 4.76
CA GLY A 762 0.11 24.43 5.34
C GLY A 762 0.58 25.14 6.60
N VAL A 763 -0.28 26.02 7.10
CA VAL A 763 0.04 26.99 8.14
C VAL A 763 0.55 26.41 9.47
N PHE A 764 0.26 25.15 9.80
CA PHE A 764 0.71 24.53 11.05
C PHE A 764 1.95 23.64 10.86
N GLU A 765 1.98 22.78 9.85
CA GLU A 765 3.09 21.82 9.66
C GLU A 765 4.31 22.46 8.98
N THR A 766 4.14 23.49 8.16
CA THR A 766 5.27 24.21 7.55
C THR A 766 6.19 24.85 8.60
N PRO A 767 5.71 25.71 9.53
CA PRO A 767 6.58 26.26 10.57
C PRO A 767 7.12 25.17 11.51
N LYS A 768 6.34 24.12 11.78
CA LYS A 768 6.82 22.97 12.56
C LYS A 768 8.00 22.27 11.89
N LEU A 769 7.93 21.95 10.60
CA LEU A 769 9.06 21.32 9.89
C LEU A 769 10.28 22.24 9.84
N LEU A 770 10.09 23.55 9.64
CA LEU A 770 11.20 24.52 9.71
C LEU A 770 11.88 24.46 11.08
N MET A 771 11.11 24.49 12.18
CA MET A 771 11.66 24.41 13.54
C MET A 771 12.34 23.07 13.81
N LEU A 772 11.74 21.94 13.44
CA LEU A 772 12.34 20.59 13.53
C LEU A 772 13.66 20.49 12.74
N SER A 773 13.87 21.36 11.76
CA SER A 773 15.07 21.43 10.94
C SER A 773 16.08 22.48 11.41
N GLY A 774 15.85 23.11 12.57
CA GLY A 774 16.72 24.14 13.14
C GLY A 774 16.53 25.55 12.58
N ILE A 775 15.43 25.82 11.86
CA ILE A 775 15.08 27.15 11.35
C ILE A 775 13.89 27.68 12.16
N GLY A 776 14.13 28.65 13.04
CA GLY A 776 13.07 29.25 13.85
C GLY A 776 13.61 30.07 15.01
N PRO A 777 12.75 30.50 15.97
CA PRO A 777 13.18 31.31 17.09
C PRO A 777 14.19 30.53 17.95
N ALA A 778 15.41 31.04 18.12
CA ALA A 778 16.48 30.30 18.82
C ALA A 778 16.06 29.84 20.23
N ARG A 779 15.30 30.66 20.94
CA ARG A 779 14.75 30.32 22.27
C ARG A 779 13.78 29.15 22.25
N GLU A 780 13.00 29.00 21.18
CA GLU A 780 12.07 27.88 21.04
C GLU A 780 12.82 26.59 20.68
N LEU A 781 13.78 26.66 19.76
CA LEU A 781 14.62 25.53 19.38
C LEU A 781 15.43 24.97 20.56
N GLU A 782 15.97 25.86 21.40
CA GLU A 782 16.73 25.50 22.61
C GLU A 782 15.90 24.70 23.61
N LYS A 783 14.62 25.03 23.81
CA LYS A 783 13.71 24.29 24.72
C LYS A 783 13.60 22.80 24.35
N HIS A 784 13.71 22.49 23.06
CA HIS A 784 13.58 21.13 22.51
C HIS A 784 14.93 20.48 22.19
N ASN A 785 16.05 21.09 22.57
CA ASN A 785 17.41 20.64 22.25
C ASN A 785 17.68 20.51 20.73
N ILE A 786 17.06 21.37 19.92
CA ILE A 786 17.31 21.45 18.48
C ILE A 786 18.43 22.46 18.24
N LYS A 787 19.46 22.06 17.48
CA LYS A 787 20.54 22.96 17.06
C LYS A 787 19.98 24.03 16.12
N THR A 788 20.14 25.30 16.49
CA THR A 788 19.79 26.44 15.63
C THR A 788 20.72 26.50 14.41
N VAL A 789 20.13 26.41 13.23
CA VAL A 789 20.78 26.65 11.92
C VAL A 789 20.57 28.09 11.50
N VAL A 790 19.33 28.59 11.62
CA VAL A 790 18.97 29.99 11.37
C VAL A 790 18.04 30.46 12.48
N ASP A 791 18.46 31.51 13.20
CA ASP A 791 17.58 32.21 14.14
C ASP A 791 16.61 33.10 13.36
N SER A 792 15.40 32.60 13.17
CA SER A 792 14.30 33.29 12.50
C SER A 792 13.15 33.44 13.46
N CYS A 793 13.10 34.59 14.15
CA CYS A 793 12.13 34.85 15.22
C CYS A 793 10.67 34.88 14.76
N HIS A 794 10.41 34.89 13.44
CA HIS A 794 9.06 34.93 12.86
C HIS A 794 8.51 33.56 12.44
N VAL A 795 9.30 32.49 12.45
CA VAL A 795 8.78 31.14 12.15
C VAL A 795 7.79 30.73 13.24
N GLY A 796 6.59 30.35 12.82
CA GLY A 796 5.49 30.01 13.73
C GLY A 796 4.78 31.22 14.31
N GLN A 797 5.22 32.44 14.06
CA GLN A 797 4.61 33.67 14.58
C GLN A 797 3.68 34.30 13.54
N ASN A 798 2.88 35.28 13.94
CA ASN A 798 1.91 35.96 13.07
C ASN A 798 0.80 35.02 12.55
N LEU A 799 0.36 34.07 13.38
CA LEU A 799 -0.78 33.21 13.03
C LEU A 799 -2.07 34.04 13.10
N ILE A 800 -2.76 34.18 11.97
CA ILE A 800 -3.99 34.96 11.85
C ILE A 800 -5.06 34.05 11.24
N ASP A 801 -6.29 34.18 11.69
CA ASP A 801 -7.47 33.49 11.16
C ASP A 801 -8.71 34.36 11.40
N HIS A 802 -9.81 34.11 10.70
CA HIS A 802 -11.06 34.83 10.93
C HIS A 802 -11.81 34.21 12.12
N PRO A 803 -12.10 34.98 13.18
CA PRO A 803 -13.02 34.53 14.21
C PRO A 803 -14.44 34.56 13.64
N GLY A 804 -15.12 33.42 13.75
CA GLY A 804 -16.50 33.24 13.34
C GLY A 804 -17.42 32.97 14.51
N VAL A 805 -18.63 33.53 14.52
CA VAL A 805 -19.68 33.18 15.49
C VAL A 805 -20.94 32.73 14.74
N PRO A 806 -21.27 31.42 14.80
CA PRO A 806 -22.49 30.89 14.19
C PRO A 806 -23.72 31.13 15.07
N PHE A 807 -24.88 31.30 14.44
CA PHE A 807 -26.18 31.14 15.11
C PHE A 807 -27.16 30.36 14.22
N VAL A 808 -28.11 29.67 14.87
CA VAL A 808 -29.10 28.84 14.17
C VAL A 808 -30.50 29.37 14.41
N LEU A 809 -31.24 29.49 13.32
CA LEU A 809 -32.66 29.77 13.34
C LEU A 809 -33.40 28.52 12.87
N ARG A 810 -34.43 28.11 13.62
CA ARG A 810 -35.38 27.10 13.17
C ARG A 810 -36.34 27.78 12.20
N VAL A 811 -36.45 27.24 10.99
CA VAL A 811 -37.33 27.75 9.93
C VAL A 811 -38.49 26.80 9.69
N LYS A 812 -39.51 27.25 8.96
CA LYS A 812 -40.61 26.38 8.52
C LYS A 812 -40.07 25.23 7.65
N ASP A 813 -40.62 24.03 7.85
CA ASP A 813 -40.28 22.87 7.03
C ASP A 813 -40.50 23.16 5.53
N GLY A 814 -39.55 22.73 4.70
CA GLY A 814 -39.50 23.04 3.27
C GLY A 814 -38.70 24.29 2.90
N TYR A 815 -38.16 25.02 3.89
CA TYR A 815 -37.22 26.14 3.68
C TYR A 815 -35.79 25.81 4.11
N GLY A 816 -35.48 24.53 4.32
CA GLY A 816 -34.13 24.04 4.57
C GLY A 816 -33.95 22.59 4.11
N MET A 817 -32.70 22.14 4.08
CA MET A 817 -32.30 20.84 3.56
C MET A 817 -32.09 19.75 4.63
N ASP A 818 -32.37 20.04 5.91
CA ASP A 818 -32.17 19.09 7.02
C ASP A 818 -32.91 17.76 6.79
N SER A 819 -34.15 17.79 6.28
CA SER A 819 -34.93 16.57 6.01
C SER A 819 -34.41 15.73 4.84
N ALA A 820 -33.64 16.32 3.92
CA ALA A 820 -33.09 15.64 2.75
C ALA A 820 -31.64 15.17 2.98
N ILE A 821 -30.78 16.04 3.53
CA ILE A 821 -29.34 15.79 3.68
C ILE A 821 -29.01 15.19 5.05
N LEU A 822 -29.42 15.85 6.13
CA LEU A 822 -28.95 15.54 7.49
C LEU A 822 -29.61 14.30 8.09
N ARG A 823 -30.89 14.05 7.75
CA ARG A 823 -31.70 12.98 8.35
C ARG A 823 -31.88 11.81 7.40
N LYS A 824 -31.49 10.61 7.86
CA LYS A 824 -31.72 9.36 7.13
C LYS A 824 -33.22 9.07 6.99
N GLY A 825 -33.63 8.61 5.82
CA GLY A 825 -35.02 8.26 5.51
C GLY A 825 -35.30 8.32 4.00
N PRO A 826 -36.56 8.16 3.57
CA PRO A 826 -36.90 8.04 2.15
C PRO A 826 -36.47 9.22 1.28
N LYS A 827 -36.49 10.45 1.81
CA LYS A 827 -36.00 11.65 1.09
C LYS A 827 -34.49 11.60 0.87
N ASN A 828 -33.73 11.22 1.89
CA ASN A 828 -32.29 11.04 1.82
C ASN A 828 -31.92 9.91 0.84
N ASP A 829 -32.62 8.77 0.89
CA ASP A 829 -32.41 7.65 -0.02
C ASP A 829 -32.67 8.05 -1.49
N ALA A 830 -33.69 8.88 -1.73
CA ALA A 830 -34.02 9.37 -3.06
C ALA A 830 -32.93 10.29 -3.64
N ILE A 831 -32.40 11.24 -2.86
CA ILE A 831 -31.31 12.12 -3.33
C ILE A 831 -30.00 11.34 -3.52
N GLN A 832 -29.72 10.34 -2.69
CA GLN A 832 -28.59 9.42 -2.85
C GLN A 832 -28.69 8.63 -4.15
N ALA A 833 -29.90 8.15 -4.49
CA ALA A 833 -30.15 7.44 -5.74
C ALA A 833 -30.01 8.36 -6.97
N ALA A 834 -30.49 9.61 -6.89
CA ALA A 834 -30.35 10.60 -7.97
C ALA A 834 -28.86 10.93 -8.22
N TYR A 835 -28.11 11.23 -7.17
CA TYR A 835 -26.69 11.54 -7.30
C TYR A 835 -25.87 10.38 -7.86
N LYS A 836 -26.16 9.13 -7.45
CA LYS A 836 -25.50 7.95 -8.02
C LYS A 836 -25.81 7.72 -9.49
N LYS A 837 -26.96 8.19 -9.97
CA LYS A 837 -27.40 8.01 -11.35
C LYS A 837 -26.67 8.95 -12.31
N ASP A 838 -26.61 10.24 -11.98
CA ASP A 838 -26.13 11.27 -12.90
C ASP A 838 -25.45 12.47 -12.21
N ARG A 839 -25.06 12.32 -10.93
CA ARG A 839 -24.43 13.36 -10.10
C ARG A 839 -25.30 14.59 -9.84
N SER A 840 -26.59 14.53 -10.17
CA SER A 840 -27.51 15.65 -9.95
C SER A 840 -28.10 15.69 -8.53
N GLY A 841 -28.74 16.82 -8.22
CA GLY A 841 -29.52 17.01 -7.01
C GLY A 841 -28.70 17.49 -5.80
N PRO A 842 -29.32 17.55 -4.60
CA PRO A 842 -28.74 18.23 -3.44
C PRO A 842 -27.36 17.74 -2.99
N LEU A 843 -26.98 16.48 -3.29
CA LEU A 843 -25.67 15.95 -2.93
C LEU A 843 -24.52 16.50 -3.81
N GLY A 844 -24.85 17.00 -5.00
CA GLY A 844 -23.92 17.67 -5.90
C GLY A 844 -23.67 19.14 -5.56
N SER A 845 -24.38 19.72 -4.58
CA SER A 845 -24.27 21.13 -4.19
C SER A 845 -23.38 21.30 -2.94
N GLY A 846 -22.71 22.46 -2.85
CA GLY A 846 -22.00 22.91 -1.65
C GLY A 846 -22.93 23.41 -0.53
N LEU A 847 -24.24 23.55 -0.80
CA LEU A 847 -25.31 23.97 0.12
C LEU A 847 -25.21 25.42 0.64
N LEU A 848 -24.24 26.19 0.16
CA LEU A 848 -24.09 27.62 0.36
C LEU A 848 -24.29 28.36 -0.97
N GLU A 849 -25.51 28.84 -1.22
CA GLU A 849 -25.85 29.50 -2.48
C GLU A 849 -25.60 31.02 -2.48
N LEU A 850 -25.64 31.64 -1.29
CA LEU A 850 -25.53 33.09 -1.11
C LEU A 850 -24.53 33.42 0.00
N VAL A 851 -23.66 34.40 -0.27
CA VAL A 851 -22.74 34.97 0.73
C VAL A 851 -22.81 36.49 0.70
N GLY A 852 -22.82 37.10 1.88
CA GLY A 852 -22.88 38.55 2.06
C GLY A 852 -21.56 39.15 2.54
N PHE A 853 -21.18 40.30 2.00
CA PHE A 853 -19.99 41.06 2.39
C PHE A 853 -20.37 42.46 2.89
N PRO A 854 -21.02 42.61 4.06
CA PRO A 854 -21.47 43.90 4.54
C PRO A 854 -20.35 44.74 5.15
N ARG A 855 -20.50 46.06 4.98
CA ARG A 855 -19.98 47.04 5.92
C ARG A 855 -21.08 47.45 6.89
N ILE A 856 -20.78 47.39 8.19
CA ILE A 856 -21.72 47.70 9.27
C ILE A 856 -21.34 48.98 10.03
N ASP A 857 -20.79 49.98 9.33
CA ASP A 857 -20.25 51.21 9.93
C ASP A 857 -21.22 51.85 10.94
N GLN A 858 -22.51 51.92 10.60
CA GLN A 858 -23.54 52.50 11.48
C GLN A 858 -23.70 51.78 12.82
N TYR A 859 -23.52 50.45 12.84
CA TYR A 859 -23.61 49.66 14.08
C TYR A 859 -22.37 49.85 14.95
N LEU A 860 -21.18 49.86 14.34
CA LEU A 860 -19.91 50.08 15.06
C LEU A 860 -19.86 51.48 15.68
N GLU A 861 -20.39 52.49 14.99
CA GLU A 861 -20.48 53.87 15.48
C GLU A 861 -21.35 54.01 16.75
N ASN A 862 -22.16 53.01 17.11
CA ASN A 862 -22.92 53.04 18.36
C ASN A 862 -22.03 52.83 19.60
N ASP A 863 -20.89 52.13 19.46
CA ASP A 863 -20.01 51.83 20.59
C ASP A 863 -18.97 52.94 20.86
N PRO A 864 -18.92 53.51 22.08
CA PRO A 864 -17.94 54.55 22.43
C PRO A 864 -16.46 54.13 22.28
N ALA A 865 -16.14 52.85 22.45
CA ALA A 865 -14.76 52.36 22.33
C ALA A 865 -14.31 52.35 20.87
N TYR A 866 -15.17 51.90 19.95
CA TYR A 866 -14.90 51.97 18.51
C TYR A 866 -14.70 53.42 18.06
N ARG A 867 -15.57 54.35 18.47
CA ARG A 867 -15.43 55.78 18.13
C ARG A 867 -14.08 56.37 18.55
N ARG A 868 -13.59 56.01 19.75
CA ARG A 868 -12.27 56.42 20.23
C ARG A 868 -11.15 55.82 19.39
N ALA A 869 -11.23 54.52 19.05
CA ALA A 869 -10.23 53.84 18.24
C ALA A 869 -10.16 54.41 16.81
N LYS A 870 -11.32 54.65 16.18
CA LYS A 870 -11.43 55.30 14.87
C LYS A 870 -10.85 56.72 14.89
N ALA A 871 -11.14 57.51 15.92
CA ALA A 871 -10.54 58.83 16.08
C ALA A 871 -9.01 58.78 16.22
N ALA A 872 -8.49 57.80 16.98
CA ALA A 872 -7.04 57.56 17.11
C ALA A 872 -6.39 57.11 15.78
N ASN A 873 -7.14 56.42 14.92
CA ASN A 873 -6.73 56.01 13.57
C ASN A 873 -6.99 57.09 12.50
N GLY A 874 -6.93 58.37 12.86
CA GLY A 874 -7.10 59.48 11.93
C GLY A 874 -8.51 59.58 11.31
N GLY A 875 -9.53 59.07 12.01
CA GLY A 875 -10.92 59.05 11.55
C GLY A 875 -11.25 57.91 10.59
N ARG A 876 -10.28 57.04 10.26
CA ARG A 876 -10.48 55.88 9.38
C ARG A 876 -10.93 54.67 10.19
N ASP A 877 -11.83 53.89 9.60
CA ASP A 877 -12.21 52.59 10.14
C ASP A 877 -10.98 51.73 10.43
N ILE A 878 -10.98 51.07 11.59
CA ILE A 878 -9.82 50.35 12.12
C ILE A 878 -9.71 48.93 11.54
N PHE A 879 -10.82 48.30 11.17
CA PHE A 879 -10.85 46.95 10.63
C PHE A 879 -10.57 46.98 9.12
N SER A 880 -11.31 47.84 8.40
CA SER A 880 -11.33 47.88 6.94
C SER A 880 -11.13 49.31 6.40
N PRO A 881 -9.93 49.90 6.62
CA PRO A 881 -9.63 51.32 6.34
C PRO A 881 -9.70 51.72 4.86
N GLN A 882 -9.73 50.75 3.93
CA GLN A 882 -9.77 50.98 2.47
C GLN A 882 -11.15 50.64 1.88
N GLY A 883 -12.19 50.52 2.70
CA GLY A 883 -13.55 50.23 2.23
C GLY A 883 -13.86 48.74 2.08
N GLN A 884 -13.01 47.85 2.61
CA GLN A 884 -13.24 46.41 2.61
C GLN A 884 -14.49 46.02 3.43
N PRO A 885 -15.07 44.83 3.23
CA PRO A 885 -16.13 44.35 4.12
C PRO A 885 -15.64 44.20 5.56
N HIS A 886 -16.56 44.29 6.53
CA HIS A 886 -16.27 43.94 7.92
C HIS A 886 -16.50 42.46 8.17
N PHE A 887 -17.50 41.90 7.50
CA PHE A 887 -17.92 40.51 7.69
C PHE A 887 -18.04 39.77 6.37
N GLU A 888 -17.90 38.45 6.46
CA GLU A 888 -18.44 37.48 5.53
C GLU A 888 -19.63 36.82 6.25
N LEU A 889 -20.81 36.83 5.61
CA LEU A 889 -22.04 36.26 6.13
C LEU A 889 -22.49 35.10 5.27
N ASP A 890 -22.46 33.90 5.84
CA ASP A 890 -22.92 32.69 5.14
C ASP A 890 -24.36 32.37 5.53
N PHE A 891 -25.21 32.16 4.52
CA PHE A 891 -26.59 31.72 4.73
C PHE A 891 -26.74 30.25 4.32
N VAL A 892 -26.37 29.33 5.22
CA VAL A 892 -26.42 27.89 4.95
C VAL A 892 -27.84 27.37 5.20
N CYS A 893 -28.46 26.82 4.16
CA CYS A 893 -29.86 26.38 4.17
C CYS A 893 -30.11 25.06 4.94
N MET A 894 -29.30 24.74 5.94
CA MET A 894 -29.50 23.61 6.86
C MET A 894 -28.72 23.81 8.16
N PHE A 895 -28.89 22.91 9.13
CA PHE A 895 -27.99 22.85 10.28
C PHE A 895 -26.56 22.43 9.87
N GLY A 896 -25.63 23.38 9.87
CA GLY A 896 -24.23 23.16 9.51
C GLY A 896 -23.40 22.68 10.70
N GLN A 897 -23.41 21.38 10.98
CA GLN A 897 -22.73 20.81 12.17
C GLN A 897 -21.24 21.20 12.26
N ALA A 898 -20.55 21.32 11.12
CA ALA A 898 -19.13 21.64 11.11
C ALA A 898 -18.81 23.07 11.56
N PHE A 899 -19.78 23.99 11.43
CA PHE A 899 -19.71 25.37 11.91
C PHE A 899 -20.27 25.55 13.32
N GLN A 900 -20.80 24.53 14.00
CA GLN A 900 -21.38 24.70 15.34
C GLN A 900 -21.48 23.36 16.05
N TRP A 901 -20.36 22.67 16.09
CA TRP A 901 -20.22 21.32 16.60
C TRP A 901 -20.50 21.19 18.11
N HIS A 902 -20.47 22.31 18.84
CA HIS A 902 -20.87 22.41 20.25
C HIS A 902 -22.39 22.41 20.44
N TYR A 903 -23.18 22.60 19.38
CA TYR A 903 -24.63 22.46 19.42
C TYR A 903 -25.04 21.02 19.12
N PRO A 904 -26.06 20.47 19.83
CA PRO A 904 -26.60 19.16 19.50
C PRO A 904 -27.22 19.19 18.10
N THR A 905 -26.95 18.18 17.27
CA THR A 905 -27.59 18.07 15.95
C THR A 905 -29.11 17.97 16.09
N PRO A 906 -29.90 18.86 15.46
CA PRO A 906 -31.35 18.83 15.55
C PRO A 906 -31.95 17.52 15.02
N ARG A 907 -32.98 17.02 15.70
CA ARG A 907 -33.66 15.75 15.31
C ARG A 907 -34.88 15.96 14.41
N GLU A 908 -35.46 17.16 14.43
CA GLU A 908 -36.70 17.53 13.74
C GLU A 908 -36.63 18.98 13.28
N SER A 909 -37.55 19.40 12.39
CA SER A 909 -37.59 20.72 11.76
C SER A 909 -36.43 21.05 10.81
N ASP A 910 -36.61 22.00 9.90
CA ASP A 910 -35.54 22.55 9.08
C ASP A 910 -34.89 23.79 9.73
N HIS A 911 -33.62 24.05 9.42
CA HIS A 911 -32.82 25.10 10.05
C HIS A 911 -32.05 25.95 9.04
N LEU A 912 -31.77 27.19 9.44
CA LEU A 912 -30.82 28.09 8.79
C LEU A 912 -29.63 28.27 9.74
N THR A 913 -28.43 27.98 9.25
CA THR A 913 -27.19 28.37 9.95
C THR A 913 -26.65 29.64 9.34
N VAL A 914 -26.46 30.66 10.17
CA VAL A 914 -25.79 31.89 9.77
C VAL A 914 -24.41 31.91 10.40
N VAL A 915 -23.37 32.01 9.57
CA VAL A 915 -22.00 32.17 10.06
C VAL A 915 -21.61 33.64 9.90
N VAL A 916 -21.22 34.28 11.01
CA VAL A 916 -20.78 35.67 11.05
C VAL A 916 -19.26 35.67 11.22
N ASP A 917 -18.51 35.87 10.14
CA ASP A 917 -17.05 35.83 10.15
C ASP A 917 -16.47 37.23 10.09
N LEU A 918 -15.69 37.62 11.10
CA LEU A 918 -14.96 38.89 11.08
C LEU A 918 -13.72 38.72 10.20
N VAL A 919 -13.74 39.29 9.00
CA VAL A 919 -12.71 39.06 7.98
C VAL A 919 -11.44 39.91 8.16
N ARG A 920 -11.46 40.84 9.12
CA ARG A 920 -10.36 41.78 9.38
C ARG A 920 -10.16 41.97 10.89
N PRO A 921 -9.83 40.93 11.66
CA PRO A 921 -9.58 41.07 13.10
C PRO A 921 -8.33 41.91 13.37
N ILE A 922 -8.32 42.62 14.50
CA ILE A 922 -7.18 43.46 14.94
C ILE A 922 -6.54 42.97 16.25
N SER A 923 -6.98 41.83 16.77
CA SER A 923 -6.29 41.11 17.84
C SER A 923 -4.83 40.85 17.48
N ASP A 924 -3.95 40.90 18.49
CA ASP A 924 -2.56 40.49 18.33
C ASP A 924 -2.52 39.05 17.81
N PRO A 925 -1.69 38.76 16.79
CA PRO A 925 -1.71 37.47 16.14
C PRO A 925 -1.24 36.37 17.09
N GLY A 926 -1.69 35.15 16.78
CA GLY A 926 -1.32 33.94 17.48
C GLY A 926 0.06 33.39 17.10
N GLU A 927 0.31 32.16 17.56
CA GLU A 927 1.56 31.44 17.30
C GLU A 927 1.37 29.92 17.16
N VAL A 928 2.38 29.30 16.53
CA VAL A 928 2.60 27.86 16.41
C VAL A 928 3.99 27.54 16.95
N THR A 929 4.06 26.73 18.00
CA THR A 929 5.31 26.29 18.63
C THR A 929 5.41 24.76 18.65
N LEU A 930 6.59 24.23 19.00
CA LEU A 930 6.78 22.79 19.08
C LEU A 930 6.29 22.26 20.43
N ARG A 931 5.61 21.11 20.42
CA ARG A 931 5.36 20.34 21.65
C ARG A 931 6.52 19.41 21.99
N SER A 932 7.11 18.80 20.97
CA SER A 932 8.29 17.95 21.08
C SER A 932 9.06 17.88 19.75
N THR A 933 10.12 17.07 19.73
CA THR A 933 10.90 16.74 18.53
C THR A 933 10.33 15.57 17.73
N ASP A 934 9.24 14.94 18.18
CA ASP A 934 8.58 13.87 17.44
C ASP A 934 7.77 14.46 16.27
N PRO A 935 8.10 14.15 15.00
CA PRO A 935 7.37 14.66 13.85
C PRO A 935 5.90 14.22 13.81
N PHE A 936 5.51 13.15 14.52
CA PHE A 936 4.11 12.71 14.60
C PHE A 936 3.29 13.51 15.62
N GLU A 937 3.93 14.21 16.55
CA GLU A 937 3.22 15.02 17.53
C GLU A 937 2.74 16.33 16.89
N GLN A 938 1.48 16.70 17.12
CA GLN A 938 0.94 17.96 16.62
C GLN A 938 1.64 19.16 17.28
N PRO A 939 1.82 20.28 16.55
CA PRO A 939 2.36 21.49 17.16
C PRO A 939 1.40 22.06 18.22
N GLU A 940 1.90 22.96 19.05
CA GLU A 940 1.07 23.80 19.91
C GLU A 940 0.58 24.99 19.10
N ILE A 941 -0.75 25.15 19.01
CA ILE A 941 -1.40 26.16 18.19
C ILE A 941 -2.22 27.07 19.11
N ASN A 942 -1.94 28.37 19.07
CA ASN A 942 -2.71 29.40 19.75
C ASN A 942 -3.14 30.45 18.74
N LEU A 943 -4.44 30.57 18.45
CA LEU A 943 -4.98 31.56 17.53
C LEU A 943 -5.09 32.96 18.16
N ASN A 944 -5.12 33.04 19.49
CA ASN A 944 -5.17 34.28 20.25
C ASN A 944 -6.35 35.22 19.86
N PHE A 945 -7.50 34.65 19.51
CA PHE A 945 -8.69 35.42 19.14
C PHE A 945 -9.14 36.31 20.28
N PHE A 946 -9.65 37.49 19.90
CA PHE A 946 -10.20 38.49 20.80
C PHE A 946 -9.21 38.95 21.88
N SER A 947 -7.89 38.94 21.64
CA SER A 947 -6.95 39.62 22.54
C SER A 947 -7.21 41.13 22.61
N ASN A 948 -7.90 41.69 21.60
CA ASN A 948 -8.42 43.05 21.60
C ASN A 948 -9.97 43.07 21.71
N ASP A 949 -10.51 43.82 22.67
CA ASP A 949 -11.96 43.93 22.92
C ASP A 949 -12.74 44.52 21.72
N LEU A 950 -12.07 45.27 20.83
CA LEU A 950 -12.71 45.81 19.63
C LEU A 950 -13.19 44.71 18.68
N ASP A 951 -12.50 43.57 18.60
CA ASP A 951 -12.98 42.42 17.80
C ASP A 951 -14.26 41.83 18.38
N ILE A 952 -14.42 41.83 19.72
CA ILE A 952 -15.65 41.38 20.39
C ILE A 952 -16.80 42.34 20.06
N ILE A 953 -16.55 43.65 20.12
CA ILE A 953 -17.52 44.68 19.78
C ILE A 953 -17.96 44.51 18.32
N ALA A 954 -17.00 44.34 17.40
CA ALA A 954 -17.30 44.12 16.00
C ALA A 954 -18.20 42.88 15.84
N MET A 955 -17.81 41.75 16.41
CA MET A 955 -18.57 40.50 16.30
C MET A 955 -19.99 40.64 16.88
N ARG A 956 -20.14 41.28 18.04
CA ARG A 956 -21.45 41.58 18.65
C ARG A 956 -22.35 42.36 17.69
N GLU A 957 -21.83 43.43 17.11
CA GLU A 957 -22.58 44.27 16.18
C GLU A 957 -22.86 43.58 14.84
N GLY A 958 -21.95 42.74 14.35
CA GLY A 958 -22.15 41.89 13.17
C GLY A 958 -23.29 40.89 13.35
N ILE A 959 -23.39 40.28 14.53
CA ILE A 959 -24.50 39.39 14.88
C ILE A 959 -25.81 40.19 14.93
N ARG A 960 -25.84 41.36 15.59
CA ARG A 960 -27.03 42.23 15.64
C ARG A 960 -27.51 42.62 14.24
N PHE A 961 -26.60 43.06 13.37
CA PHE A 961 -26.91 43.36 11.98
C PHE A 961 -27.50 42.15 11.25
N SER A 962 -26.91 40.96 11.43
CA SER A 962 -27.39 39.72 10.79
C SER A 962 -28.80 39.34 11.26
N TYR A 963 -29.11 39.52 12.54
CA TYR A 963 -30.46 39.35 13.08
C TYR A 963 -31.42 40.39 12.52
N ASP A 964 -31.02 41.65 12.43
CA ASP A 964 -31.87 42.71 11.88
C ASP A 964 -32.25 42.44 10.43
N VAL A 965 -31.32 41.91 9.62
CA VAL A 965 -31.60 41.46 8.25
C VAL A 965 -32.68 40.38 8.26
N LEU A 966 -32.50 39.30 9.04
CA LEU A 966 -33.38 38.12 8.99
C LEU A 966 -34.70 38.29 9.75
N MET A 967 -34.78 39.20 10.73
CA MET A 967 -35.98 39.49 11.50
C MET A 967 -36.85 40.59 10.89
N GLY A 968 -36.50 41.09 9.70
CA GLY A 968 -37.37 41.97 8.89
C GLY A 968 -38.65 41.28 8.40
N GLU A 969 -39.64 42.05 7.94
CA GLU A 969 -40.95 41.53 7.50
C GLU A 969 -40.83 40.44 6.41
N ASP A 970 -39.82 40.55 5.54
CA ASP A 970 -39.59 39.68 4.39
C ASP A 970 -39.07 38.27 4.72
N PHE A 971 -38.49 38.04 5.91
CA PHE A 971 -37.95 36.73 6.30
C PHE A 971 -38.45 36.23 7.66
N LYS A 972 -38.83 37.14 8.57
CA LYS A 972 -39.31 36.79 9.92
C LYS A 972 -40.43 35.77 9.94
N HIS A 973 -41.33 35.82 8.94
CA HIS A 973 -42.46 34.89 8.84
C HIS A 973 -42.05 33.44 8.56
N LEU A 974 -40.79 33.18 8.19
CA LEU A 974 -40.22 31.84 8.01
C LEU A 974 -39.57 31.31 9.30
N ILE A 975 -39.17 32.19 10.22
CA ILE A 975 -38.52 31.82 11.48
C ILE A 975 -39.58 31.37 12.49
N VAL A 976 -39.40 30.18 13.06
CA VAL A 976 -40.27 29.59 14.10
C VAL A 976 -39.57 29.45 15.45
N GLY A 977 -38.30 29.86 15.55
CA GLY A 977 -37.54 29.92 16.80
C GLY A 977 -36.03 30.00 16.57
N GLU A 978 -35.28 30.14 17.66
CA GLU A 978 -33.82 30.05 17.69
C GLU A 978 -33.38 28.67 18.20
N TYR A 979 -32.17 28.24 17.83
CA TYR A 979 -31.62 26.95 18.25
C TYR A 979 -30.12 27.03 18.60
N PRO A 980 -29.65 26.27 19.60
CA PRO A 980 -30.43 25.64 20.67
C PRO A 980 -30.86 26.65 21.75
N TRP A 981 -30.27 27.85 21.76
CA TRP A 981 -30.52 28.89 22.75
C TRP A 981 -30.64 30.26 22.09
N GLN A 982 -31.41 31.15 22.73
CA GLN A 982 -31.56 32.52 22.27
C GLN A 982 -30.24 33.28 22.33
N MET A 983 -30.03 34.18 21.37
CA MET A 983 -28.93 35.13 21.36
C MET A 983 -29.29 36.33 22.25
N PRO A 984 -28.45 36.75 23.21
CA PRO A 984 -28.77 37.83 24.16
C PRO A 984 -28.61 39.23 23.55
N LEU A 985 -29.32 39.51 22.44
CA LEU A 985 -29.14 40.71 21.60
C LEU A 985 -29.23 42.03 22.37
N ASP A 986 -30.05 42.09 23.43
CA ASP A 986 -30.30 43.28 24.24
C ASP A 986 -29.28 43.51 25.37
N SER A 987 -28.27 42.64 25.53
CA SER A 987 -27.26 42.73 26.60
C SER A 987 -25.85 42.69 26.04
N ASP A 988 -25.09 43.78 26.21
CA ASP A 988 -23.69 43.83 25.78
C ASP A 988 -22.80 42.85 26.56
N GLU A 989 -23.01 42.70 27.86
CA GLU A 989 -22.31 41.69 28.68
C GLU A 989 -22.68 40.27 28.26
N GLY A 990 -23.97 40.00 28.05
CA GLY A 990 -24.45 38.71 27.55
C GLY A 990 -23.88 38.36 26.18
N MET A 991 -23.79 39.34 25.28
CA MET A 991 -23.19 39.18 23.96
C MET A 991 -21.69 38.95 24.03
N LYS A 992 -20.94 39.63 24.91
CA LYS A 992 -19.51 39.37 25.13
C LYS A 992 -19.30 37.90 25.51
N LEU A 993 -20.09 37.39 26.48
CA LEU A 993 -20.01 35.99 26.89
C LEU A 993 -20.37 35.04 25.73
N ALA A 994 -21.45 35.33 24.99
CA ALA A 994 -21.86 34.51 23.86
C ALA A 994 -20.81 34.47 22.73
N VAL A 995 -20.16 35.60 22.41
CA VAL A 995 -19.08 35.67 21.42
C VAL A 995 -17.89 34.82 21.86
N LEU A 996 -17.45 34.95 23.11
CA LEU A 996 -16.32 34.18 23.64
C LEU A 996 -16.61 32.66 23.71
N ASP A 997 -17.81 32.29 24.12
CA ASP A 997 -18.24 30.88 24.29
C ASP A 997 -18.57 30.19 22.96
N ARG A 998 -19.08 30.92 21.97
CA ARG A 998 -19.56 30.34 20.70
C ARG A 998 -18.61 30.56 19.53
N CYS A 999 -17.56 31.37 19.68
CA CYS A 999 -16.62 31.60 18.59
C CYS A 999 -15.96 30.31 18.10
N GLN A 1000 -15.49 30.34 16.86
CA GLN A 1000 -14.72 29.28 16.26
C GLN A 1000 -13.83 29.87 15.16
N THR A 1001 -13.02 29.02 14.55
CA THR A 1001 -12.29 29.32 13.32
C THR A 1001 -13.23 29.31 12.11
N ALA A 1002 -13.11 30.29 11.21
CA ALA A 1002 -13.69 30.21 9.85
C ALA A 1002 -12.89 29.26 8.93
N PHE A 1003 -11.88 28.58 9.48
CA PHE A 1003 -10.98 27.66 8.83
C PHE A 1003 -10.02 28.31 7.82
N HIS A 1004 -9.64 29.59 8.03
CA HIS A 1004 -8.74 30.37 7.19
C HIS A 1004 -7.39 30.77 7.84
N PRO A 1005 -6.71 29.90 8.60
CA PRO A 1005 -5.45 30.28 9.25
C PRO A 1005 -4.32 30.51 8.23
N CYS A 1006 -3.55 31.57 8.42
CA CYS A 1006 -2.41 31.97 7.59
C CYS A 1006 -1.29 32.67 8.40
N GLY A 1007 -0.15 32.99 7.75
CA GLY A 1007 0.85 33.95 8.26
C GLY A 1007 2.07 33.41 9.02
N THR A 1008 2.10 32.12 9.37
CA THR A 1008 3.16 31.51 10.20
C THR A 1008 4.56 31.40 9.57
N ALA A 1009 4.69 31.72 8.29
CA ALA A 1009 5.94 31.85 7.57
C ALA A 1009 5.91 33.10 6.67
N ARG A 1010 5.38 34.20 7.21
CA ARG A 1010 5.05 35.45 6.52
C ARG A 1010 6.13 35.95 5.55
N LEU A 1011 5.68 36.42 4.38
CA LEU A 1011 6.43 37.21 3.40
C LEU A 1011 7.06 38.46 4.02
N SER A 1012 8.28 38.80 3.63
CA SER A 1012 8.98 39.97 4.16
C SER A 1012 10.12 40.47 3.28
N LYS A 1013 10.53 41.73 3.50
CA LYS A 1013 11.71 42.31 2.85
C LYS A 1013 13.03 41.78 3.42
N ASN A 1014 13.02 41.32 4.67
CA ASN A 1014 14.17 40.77 5.37
C ASN A 1014 13.74 39.85 6.53
N ILE A 1015 14.70 39.10 7.08
CA ILE A 1015 14.47 38.14 8.17
C ILE A 1015 13.93 38.77 9.47
N GLY A 1016 14.15 40.07 9.68
CA GLY A 1016 13.63 40.80 10.85
C GLY A 1016 12.13 41.12 10.78
N GLN A 1017 11.50 40.94 9.61
CA GLN A 1017 10.08 41.21 9.39
C GLN A 1017 9.26 39.93 9.11
N GLY A 1018 9.89 38.82 8.70
CA GLY A 1018 9.21 37.57 8.34
C GLY A 1018 10.17 36.44 7.92
N VAL A 1019 9.65 35.38 7.31
CA VAL A 1019 10.39 34.12 7.06
C VAL A 1019 10.86 33.99 5.61
N VAL A 1020 10.08 34.47 4.64
CA VAL A 1020 10.42 34.35 3.22
C VAL A 1020 10.55 35.70 2.52
N ASP A 1021 11.44 35.78 1.54
CA ASP A 1021 11.63 36.98 0.71
C ASP A 1021 10.50 37.15 -0.35
N PRO A 1022 10.45 38.25 -1.12
CA PRO A 1022 9.48 38.44 -2.20
C PRO A 1022 9.46 37.35 -3.30
N LYS A 1023 10.49 36.50 -3.36
CA LYS A 1023 10.56 35.32 -4.24
C LYS A 1023 10.17 34.04 -3.51
N LEU A 1024 9.63 34.12 -2.30
CA LEU A 1024 9.26 33.01 -1.43
C LEU A 1024 10.43 32.14 -0.95
N LYS A 1025 11.66 32.64 -1.04
CA LYS A 1025 12.85 31.94 -0.52
C LYS A 1025 12.98 32.17 0.97
N VAL A 1026 13.27 31.13 1.72
CA VAL A 1026 13.53 31.24 3.16
C VAL A 1026 14.80 32.06 3.38
N HIS A 1027 14.71 33.12 4.20
CA HIS A 1027 15.86 33.98 4.46
C HIS A 1027 17.03 33.17 5.04
N ASN A 1028 18.24 33.41 4.53
CA ASN A 1028 19.49 32.75 4.95
C ASN A 1028 19.56 31.22 4.73
N VAL A 1029 18.67 30.64 3.91
CA VAL A 1029 18.71 29.23 3.50
C VAL A 1029 18.61 29.13 1.98
N LYS A 1030 19.61 28.53 1.33
CA LYS A 1030 19.62 28.36 -0.13
C LYS A 1030 18.81 27.12 -0.53
N GLY A 1031 18.16 27.17 -1.69
CA GLY A 1031 17.43 26.02 -2.24
C GLY A 1031 16.15 25.64 -1.49
N LEU A 1032 15.59 26.55 -0.68
CA LEU A 1032 14.37 26.32 0.10
C LEU A 1032 13.35 27.43 -0.11
N ARG A 1033 12.11 27.05 -0.41
CA ARG A 1033 10.95 27.95 -0.49
C ARG A 1033 9.79 27.50 0.37
N VAL A 1034 8.87 28.43 0.63
CA VAL A 1034 7.55 28.16 1.23
C VAL A 1034 6.48 28.72 0.31
N ALA A 1035 5.45 27.94 -0.02
CA ALA A 1035 4.47 28.28 -1.04
C ALA A 1035 3.01 28.08 -0.62
N ASP A 1036 2.70 28.06 0.68
CA ASP A 1036 1.34 27.85 1.19
C ASP A 1036 0.79 29.05 1.98
N ALA A 1037 -0.39 28.91 2.60
CA ALA A 1037 -1.05 29.98 3.37
C ALA A 1037 -0.18 30.61 4.47
N SER A 1038 0.85 29.91 4.96
CA SER A 1038 1.78 30.46 5.95
C SER A 1038 2.50 31.72 5.47
N VAL A 1039 2.64 31.96 4.15
CA VAL A 1039 3.38 33.13 3.66
C VAL A 1039 2.56 34.42 3.63
N MET A 1040 1.24 34.36 3.81
CA MET A 1040 0.36 35.53 3.67
C MET A 1040 0.65 36.55 4.78
N PRO A 1041 1.10 37.78 4.46
CA PRO A 1041 1.49 38.75 5.48
C PRO A 1041 0.32 39.41 6.19
N ILE A 1042 -0.81 39.52 5.50
CA ILE A 1042 -2.07 40.06 5.99
C ILE A 1042 -3.15 39.12 5.47
N ILE A 1043 -4.06 38.70 6.34
CA ILE A 1043 -5.14 37.79 5.96
C ILE A 1043 -6.03 38.44 4.87
N PRO A 1044 -6.30 37.76 3.75
CA PRO A 1044 -7.31 38.19 2.79
C PRO A 1044 -8.67 38.30 3.47
N ASP A 1045 -9.43 39.34 3.13
CA ASP A 1045 -10.76 39.66 3.66
C ASP A 1045 -11.87 38.77 3.06
N CYS A 1046 -11.57 37.47 2.92
CA CYS A 1046 -12.40 36.45 2.28
C CYS A 1046 -11.92 35.04 2.66
N ARG A 1047 -12.60 34.01 2.18
CA ARG A 1047 -12.05 32.64 2.15
C ARG A 1047 -10.73 32.59 1.37
N ILE A 1048 -9.72 31.96 1.95
CA ILE A 1048 -8.34 32.08 1.43
C ILE A 1048 -7.97 31.04 0.36
N GLN A 1049 -8.86 30.13 -0.04
CA GLN A 1049 -8.55 29.08 -1.04
C GLN A 1049 -8.01 29.66 -2.34
N ASN A 1050 -8.69 30.68 -2.88
CA ASN A 1050 -8.30 31.37 -4.10
C ASN A 1050 -6.91 32.02 -3.96
N ALA A 1051 -6.62 32.63 -2.82
CA ALA A 1051 -5.31 33.22 -2.52
C ALA A 1051 -4.20 32.16 -2.38
N VAL A 1052 -4.48 30.97 -1.85
CA VAL A 1052 -3.49 29.88 -1.79
C VAL A 1052 -3.12 29.38 -3.19
N TYR A 1053 -4.08 29.24 -4.11
CA TYR A 1053 -3.78 28.93 -5.51
C TYR A 1053 -2.96 30.04 -6.18
N MET A 1054 -3.31 31.31 -5.94
CA MET A 1054 -2.54 32.45 -6.45
C MET A 1054 -1.08 32.41 -5.99
N VAL A 1055 -0.82 32.18 -4.70
CA VAL A 1055 0.53 32.06 -4.15
C VAL A 1055 1.29 30.92 -4.83
N ALA A 1056 0.63 29.78 -5.03
CA ALA A 1056 1.24 28.60 -5.63
C ALA A 1056 1.57 28.77 -7.12
N GLU A 1057 0.66 29.35 -7.90
CA GLU A 1057 0.90 29.67 -9.32
C GLU A 1057 2.06 30.65 -9.48
N LYS A 1058 2.11 31.67 -8.61
CA LYS A 1058 3.21 32.64 -8.61
C LYS A 1058 4.53 31.99 -8.17
N CYS A 1059 4.51 31.11 -7.17
CA CYS A 1059 5.67 30.33 -6.76
C CYS A 1059 6.22 29.50 -7.94
N ALA A 1060 5.35 28.80 -8.66
CA ALA A 1060 5.74 28.01 -9.82
C ALA A 1060 6.45 28.86 -10.88
N ASP A 1061 5.91 30.05 -11.21
CA ASP A 1061 6.54 30.95 -12.19
C ASP A 1061 7.86 31.54 -11.68
N LEU A 1062 7.97 31.84 -10.37
CA LEU A 1062 9.22 32.28 -9.74
C LEU A 1062 10.30 31.19 -9.77
N VAL A 1063 9.94 29.92 -9.54
CA VAL A 1063 10.86 28.78 -9.65
C VAL A 1063 11.29 28.61 -11.10
N LYS A 1064 10.34 28.60 -12.05
CA LYS A 1064 10.66 28.52 -13.49
C LYS A 1064 11.59 29.65 -13.94
N ALA A 1065 11.37 30.87 -13.46
CA ALA A 1065 12.19 32.03 -13.81
C ALA A 1065 13.63 31.94 -13.26
N ASP A 1066 13.83 31.31 -12.10
CA ASP A 1066 15.16 31.11 -11.52
C ASP A 1066 15.90 29.89 -12.16
N HIS A 1067 15.19 28.94 -12.79
CA HIS A 1067 15.74 27.76 -13.48
C HIS A 1067 15.50 27.77 -14.99
N LYS A 1068 15.98 28.82 -15.67
CA LYS A 1068 15.81 29.00 -17.13
C LYS A 1068 16.47 27.93 -17.99
N ASP A 1069 17.41 27.18 -17.42
CA ASP A 1069 18.00 26.01 -18.06
C ASP A 1069 16.99 24.87 -18.23
N LEU A 1070 15.98 24.80 -17.35
CA LEU A 1070 14.89 23.83 -17.41
C LEU A 1070 13.62 24.41 -18.07
N TYR A 1071 13.35 25.71 -17.95
CA TYR A 1071 12.12 26.31 -18.46
C TYR A 1071 12.46 27.50 -19.37
N ARG A 1072 12.28 27.31 -20.68
CA ARG A 1072 12.60 28.30 -21.71
C ARG A 1072 11.46 29.26 -22.00
#